data_AF-A0A3P7L1Z2-F1
#
_entry.id   AF-A0A3P7L1Z2-F1
#
_cell.length_a   1.000
_cell.length_b   1.000
_cell.length_c   1.000
_cell.angle_alpha   90.00
_cell.angle_beta   90.00
_cell.angle_gamma   90.00
#
_symmetry.space_group_name_H-M   'P 1'
#
loop_
_entity.id
_entity.type
_entity.pdbx_description
1 polymer ?
#
loop_
_entity_poly.entity_id
_entity_poly.type
_entity_poly.pdbx_seq_one_letter_code
_entity_poly.pdbx_strand_id
1 'polypeptide(L)'
;MDTSGNGVLRFLTWTESEYSTPTRLSALESEGLQGYMQLVSGLRTGSAVVSVSLKESVYDNVPMARVHLLVMANAQLHPPVLYMIPNTLATFHVHVVRSDGREGKFQNTSAYGLEINLPSKHYFLSVTDTHIADLDPPASATINALVYGQTTVTLLDRNAMDNGTQLLAHHRRPTSIVNVVEPAYFRFTLEPYFNSNEASFCVSASIQSSAPQNHLPNQWTLETGKTYKLIINVFDQNNHKIYSADNQRIVVNFSQPKVESGRSIPLDHPISGSQDLTIFSSVSLLPKRLNLAWNPSMNDTITDFGGAYTLQPSGGSGEYTWTVLEASQNSKGLHMESSTVVIVSNNGELLPRNFGTAVIVVSDLRNPATCAYSIVNVSPISNLAFSRGRVEVFLPRQPLSLDSDRLKSALQTRQMEIDLADLTVSSIPKAKLRLPMSASEKNSNAILTIGLTAVDADGNPLTACHNLPIRIHPTDPSIVKVLPGFLYPPPTANLSDPLPCAFFRVIGLREGFTELEASYVGPLEETARTSSLFPVAVYRDIKFLGKVSTLAVAVGSSLRVSHIRGPLPWPLDSSHYFADVRMSASPQTQNAVLPKLLQAPRPVTMEPVPSEDDSVYSFVLRCEASGRFDVHVLVGNEPSRTNVKPAVLTAPITSFFTEPRSTAAFTCSATRTASMSVLKQIFLECRRYAFTLLPSKILVTNKEPLRVELIIKGPSGLELFGTDSLRTVAHLSPTADTSGRTKSEKIVTEVEPSIHLSTSLSATSDLANYRRRSYFHITPRLPGVSAGIVLVKVVAKHEWPAEQSAVLSASLSVRLSPPVSIYPSNDFQLLYHTKATADVHLADGSGFFHLSAFSADDEPNTSTPRQLCLAINAQPSGADSGSTDHEEKENSAATDQRLISIVGLGSLRLYAPTQIELNTEAWSGQDVGFWAASKAPGSASRPGIAAFRVRGQAVGSTRLRVRSDVNIGLIGAGVLSNAAEINIFSPLRLEPCNFNLLLGGAYEINAFGGPQPRSLDFSVSGSGQQSLEVQLSSISTTENGVLVRAGLGSTGTVVVKAKAFSTTGYANLDVTDFDFWNLSVPTSALSSEVRSVVTYHPLIII
;
A
#
# COMPACT_ATOMS: atom_id res chain seq x y z
N MET A 1 -113.91 31.79 8.95
CA MET A 1 -112.89 30.76 8.65
C MET A 1 -111.81 30.91 9.69
N ASP A 2 -111.54 29.85 10.44
CA ASP A 2 -110.36 29.84 11.31
C ASP A 2 -109.13 29.69 10.40
N THR A 3 -108.44 30.80 10.14
CA THR A 3 -107.18 30.85 9.37
C THR A 3 -105.99 30.52 10.27
N SER A 4 -106.17 29.59 11.21
CA SER A 4 -105.10 29.09 12.05
C SER A 4 -104.11 28.29 11.18
N GLY A 5 -102.89 28.79 11.07
CA GLY A 5 -101.85 28.39 10.10
C GLY A 5 -101.24 26.99 10.30
N ASN A 6 -102.06 25.96 10.54
CA ASN A 6 -101.63 24.58 10.75
C ASN A 6 -102.28 23.58 9.76
N GLY A 7 -103.01 24.06 8.75
CA GLY A 7 -103.64 23.23 7.71
C GLY A 7 -102.70 22.87 6.54
N VAL A 8 -102.91 21.68 5.96
CA VAL A 8 -102.22 21.18 4.75
C VAL A 8 -102.64 21.97 3.49
N LEU A 9 -103.84 22.56 3.51
CA LEU A 9 -104.45 23.34 2.43
C LEU A 9 -104.80 24.76 2.90
N ARG A 10 -104.77 25.73 1.99
CA ARG A 10 -105.27 27.09 2.12
C ARG A 10 -106.31 27.35 1.04
N PHE A 11 -107.45 27.94 1.39
CA PHE A 11 -108.38 28.47 0.40
C PHE A 11 -107.81 29.77 -0.19
N LEU A 12 -107.78 29.86 -1.52
CA LEU A 12 -107.36 31.05 -2.25
C LEU A 12 -108.59 31.78 -2.77
N THR A 13 -108.54 33.11 -2.78
CA THR A 13 -109.49 33.89 -3.58
C THR A 13 -109.09 33.79 -5.05
N TRP A 14 -110.05 34.00 -5.97
CA TRP A 14 -109.75 33.99 -7.39
C TRP A 14 -108.80 35.12 -7.80
N THR A 15 -108.80 36.24 -7.07
CA THR A 15 -107.84 37.36 -7.23
C THR A 15 -106.41 37.01 -6.85
N GLU A 16 -106.21 36.05 -5.93
CA GLU A 16 -104.89 35.56 -5.53
C GLU A 16 -104.33 34.49 -6.48
N SER A 17 -105.13 34.05 -7.46
CA SER A 17 -104.79 32.93 -8.34
C SER A 17 -104.38 33.39 -9.74
N GLU A 18 -103.58 32.58 -10.42
CA GLU A 18 -103.24 32.76 -11.83
C GLU A 18 -104.36 32.31 -12.79
N TYR A 19 -105.50 31.82 -12.25
CA TYR A 19 -106.66 31.38 -13.04
C TYR A 19 -107.58 32.56 -13.39
N SER A 20 -108.19 32.52 -14.57
CA SER A 20 -109.17 33.55 -14.96
C SER A 20 -110.42 33.49 -14.07
N THR A 21 -110.72 34.59 -13.39
CA THR A 21 -111.86 34.66 -12.46
C THR A 21 -113.19 34.73 -13.24
N PRO A 22 -114.14 33.80 -13.03
CA PRO A 22 -115.47 33.89 -13.61
C PRO A 22 -116.23 35.13 -13.10
N THR A 23 -116.91 35.87 -13.99
CA THR A 23 -117.51 37.19 -13.70
C THR A 23 -118.55 37.18 -12.57
N ARG A 24 -119.25 36.06 -12.35
CA ARG A 24 -120.20 35.90 -11.22
C ARG A 24 -119.49 35.63 -9.89
N LEU A 25 -118.32 35.00 -9.92
CA LEU A 25 -117.53 34.71 -8.72
C LEU A 25 -116.78 35.97 -8.25
N SER A 26 -116.32 36.83 -9.16
CA SER A 26 -115.66 38.10 -8.77
C SER A 26 -116.60 39.04 -8.02
N ALA A 27 -117.88 39.10 -8.41
CA ALA A 27 -118.89 39.90 -7.71
C ALA A 27 -119.13 39.38 -6.28
N LEU A 28 -119.29 38.06 -6.13
CA LEU A 28 -119.48 37.41 -4.83
C LEU A 28 -118.25 37.56 -3.92
N GLU A 29 -117.04 37.38 -4.46
CA GLU A 29 -115.81 37.56 -3.67
C GLU A 29 -115.59 39.01 -3.24
N SER A 30 -115.98 39.99 -4.06
CA SER A 30 -115.91 41.41 -3.68
C SER A 30 -116.83 41.77 -2.50
N GLU A 31 -117.87 40.97 -2.28
CA GLU A 31 -118.80 41.06 -1.14
C GLU A 31 -118.42 40.12 0.02
N GLY A 32 -117.28 39.41 -0.08
CA GLY A 32 -116.82 38.44 0.93
C GLY A 32 -117.63 37.13 0.96
N LEU A 33 -118.43 36.86 -0.07
CA LEU A 33 -119.24 35.65 -0.23
C LEU A 33 -118.50 34.60 -1.07
N GLN A 34 -118.75 33.32 -0.77
CA GLN A 34 -118.20 32.20 -1.52
C GLN A 34 -119.19 31.79 -2.60
N GLY A 35 -118.72 31.67 -3.84
CA GLY A 35 -119.57 31.20 -4.93
C GLY A 35 -119.55 29.68 -5.10
N TYR A 36 -120.06 29.22 -6.24
CA TYR A 36 -120.20 27.78 -6.55
C TYR A 36 -118.86 27.05 -6.79
N MET A 37 -117.73 27.76 -6.81
CA MET A 37 -116.39 27.18 -6.92
C MET A 37 -115.43 27.89 -5.97
N GLN A 38 -114.55 27.10 -5.34
CA GLN A 38 -113.53 27.59 -4.42
C GLN A 38 -112.16 27.04 -4.82
N LEU A 39 -111.18 27.92 -4.97
CA LEU A 39 -109.80 27.53 -5.20
C LEU A 39 -109.12 27.13 -3.88
N VAL A 40 -108.27 26.11 -3.97
CA VAL A 40 -107.50 25.60 -2.83
C VAL A 40 -106.05 25.42 -3.25
N SER A 41 -105.11 25.89 -2.43
CA SER A 41 -103.67 25.74 -2.60
C SER A 41 -103.05 24.89 -1.50
N GLY A 42 -102.08 24.07 -1.86
CA GLY A 42 -101.30 23.29 -0.90
C GLY A 42 -100.29 24.16 -0.15
N LEU A 43 -100.36 24.17 1.18
CA LEU A 43 -99.36 24.84 2.04
C LEU A 43 -98.25 23.89 2.49
N ARG A 44 -98.58 22.62 2.73
CA ARG A 44 -97.65 21.56 3.17
C ARG A 44 -98.04 20.25 2.51
N THR A 45 -97.08 19.33 2.38
CA THR A 45 -97.39 17.98 1.93
C THR A 45 -98.22 17.22 2.96
N GLY A 46 -99.23 16.49 2.52
CA GLY A 46 -100.15 15.77 3.40
C GLY A 46 -101.53 15.51 2.79
N SER A 47 -102.39 14.78 3.50
CA SER A 47 -103.79 14.59 3.10
C SER A 47 -104.68 15.57 3.84
N ALA A 48 -105.66 16.13 3.14
CA ALA A 48 -106.66 17.03 3.69
C ALA A 48 -108.04 16.69 3.13
N VAL A 49 -109.08 16.89 3.93
CA VAL A 49 -110.46 16.68 3.50
C VAL A 49 -111.14 18.03 3.40
N VAL A 50 -111.61 18.37 2.21
CA VAL A 50 -112.42 19.58 2.00
C VAL A 50 -113.88 19.16 2.04
N SER A 51 -114.64 19.77 2.95
CA SER A 51 -116.07 19.53 3.09
C SER A 51 -116.86 20.79 2.75
N VAL A 52 -117.96 20.63 2.01
CA VAL A 52 -118.89 21.72 1.67
C VAL A 52 -120.25 21.45 2.28
N SER A 53 -120.82 22.47 2.91
CA SER A 53 -122.16 22.47 3.52
C SER A 53 -122.90 23.74 3.13
N LEU A 54 -124.22 23.65 2.96
CA LEU A 54 -125.08 24.82 2.75
C LEU A 54 -125.24 25.58 4.08
N LYS A 55 -125.27 26.92 4.03
CA LYS A 55 -125.20 27.78 5.24
C LYS A 55 -126.56 28.19 5.80
N GLU A 56 -127.63 28.16 5.00
CA GLU A 56 -128.97 28.50 5.52
C GLU A 56 -129.51 27.37 6.41
N SER A 57 -130.07 27.72 7.57
CA SER A 57 -130.57 26.79 8.60
C SER A 57 -131.66 25.81 8.12
N VAL A 58 -132.33 26.12 7.01
CA VAL A 58 -133.30 25.21 6.37
C VAL A 58 -132.62 23.96 5.80
N TYR A 59 -131.33 24.04 5.48
CA TYR A 59 -130.54 22.97 4.87
C TYR A 59 -129.60 22.26 5.87
N ASP A 60 -129.76 22.47 7.18
CA ASP A 60 -128.97 21.76 8.21
C ASP A 60 -129.11 20.23 8.12
N ASN A 61 -130.19 19.75 7.49
CA ASN A 61 -130.47 18.33 7.26
C ASN A 61 -129.72 17.73 6.05
N VAL A 62 -129.05 18.56 5.23
CA VAL A 62 -128.33 18.10 4.04
C VAL A 62 -126.92 17.66 4.44
N PRO A 63 -126.54 16.38 4.24
CA PRO A 63 -125.22 15.90 4.61
C PRO A 63 -124.13 16.62 3.80
N MET A 64 -123.05 16.98 4.50
CA MET A 64 -121.91 17.70 3.91
C MET A 64 -121.22 16.83 2.85
N ALA A 65 -121.01 17.37 1.65
CA ALA A 65 -120.19 16.70 0.63
C ALA A 65 -118.72 16.82 1.02
N ARG A 66 -117.93 15.74 0.89
CA ARG A 66 -116.51 15.70 1.26
C ARG A 66 -115.64 15.19 0.12
N VAL A 67 -114.50 15.84 -0.10
CA VAL A 67 -113.47 15.43 -1.07
C VAL A 67 -112.14 15.28 -0.33
N HIS A 68 -111.49 14.13 -0.47
CA HIS A 68 -110.14 13.92 0.02
C HIS A 68 -109.13 14.41 -1.01
N LEU A 69 -108.28 15.35 -0.60
CA LEU A 69 -107.19 15.92 -1.37
C LEU A 69 -105.85 15.48 -0.79
N LEU A 70 -104.87 15.24 -1.65
CA LEU A 70 -103.51 14.89 -1.26
C LEU A 70 -102.55 15.92 -1.87
N VAL A 71 -101.83 16.64 -1.03
CA VAL A 71 -100.83 17.62 -1.44
C VAL A 71 -99.47 16.95 -1.45
N MET A 72 -98.86 16.80 -2.63
CA MET A 72 -97.52 16.23 -2.81
C MET A 72 -96.47 17.31 -3.13
N ALA A 73 -95.19 17.02 -2.89
CA ALA A 73 -94.09 17.93 -3.22
C ALA A 73 -93.72 17.84 -4.72
N ASN A 74 -92.88 18.75 -5.21
CA ASN A 74 -92.45 18.81 -6.61
C ASN A 74 -91.82 17.47 -7.05
N ALA A 75 -92.47 16.78 -7.97
CA ALA A 75 -91.94 15.56 -8.60
C ALA A 75 -90.96 15.92 -9.72
N GLN A 76 -89.90 15.13 -9.88
CA GLN A 76 -88.92 15.24 -10.96
C GLN A 76 -88.76 13.90 -11.66
N LEU A 77 -88.62 13.94 -12.98
CA LEU A 77 -88.24 12.78 -13.79
C LEU A 77 -86.72 12.63 -13.77
N HIS A 78 -86.24 11.43 -13.45
CA HIS A 78 -84.84 11.08 -13.51
C HIS A 78 -84.62 9.94 -14.52
N PRO A 79 -83.67 10.07 -15.45
CA PRO A 79 -82.86 11.27 -15.71
C PRO A 79 -83.70 12.40 -16.36
N PRO A 80 -83.31 13.69 -16.20
CA PRO A 80 -84.02 14.83 -16.79
C PRO A 80 -83.72 15.05 -18.29
N VAL A 81 -82.59 14.55 -18.75
CA VAL A 81 -82.21 14.51 -20.17
C VAL A 81 -81.63 13.14 -20.45
N LEU A 82 -82.13 12.50 -21.50
CA LEU A 82 -81.81 11.13 -21.87
C LEU A 82 -81.36 11.09 -23.33
N TYR A 83 -80.23 10.45 -23.59
CA TYR A 83 -79.72 10.19 -24.95
C TYR A 83 -79.76 8.69 -25.21
N MET A 84 -80.44 8.25 -26.26
CA MET A 84 -80.68 6.84 -26.58
C MET A 84 -80.36 6.53 -28.04
N ILE A 85 -80.20 5.24 -28.35
CA ILE A 85 -80.02 4.73 -29.72
C ILE A 85 -81.35 4.11 -30.17
N PRO A 86 -81.72 4.11 -31.46
CA PRO A 86 -82.91 3.42 -31.94
C PRO A 86 -82.97 1.95 -31.48
N ASN A 87 -84.18 1.46 -31.18
CA ASN A 87 -84.49 0.14 -30.66
C ASN A 87 -83.91 -0.17 -29.27
N THR A 88 -83.63 0.84 -28.45
CA THR A 88 -83.16 0.67 -27.06
C THR A 88 -84.21 1.10 -26.04
N LEU A 89 -84.16 0.46 -24.86
CA LEU A 89 -85.11 0.68 -23.78
C LEU A 89 -84.44 1.42 -22.61
N ALA A 90 -85.13 2.40 -22.02
CA ALA A 90 -84.69 3.06 -20.79
C ALA A 90 -85.86 3.22 -19.84
N THR A 91 -85.58 3.21 -18.53
CA THR A 91 -86.62 3.31 -17.50
C THR A 91 -86.51 4.64 -16.76
N PHE A 92 -87.63 5.36 -16.69
CA PHE A 92 -87.73 6.60 -15.92
C PHE A 92 -88.08 6.33 -14.46
N HIS A 93 -87.42 7.08 -13.58
CA HIS A 93 -87.73 7.10 -12.16
C HIS A 93 -88.37 8.44 -11.80
N VAL A 94 -89.48 8.40 -11.06
CA VAL A 94 -90.19 9.60 -10.59
C VAL A 94 -89.83 9.82 -9.13
N HIS A 95 -88.97 10.82 -8.87
CA HIS A 95 -88.54 11.17 -7.52
C HIS A 95 -89.33 12.38 -7.00
N VAL A 96 -89.78 12.31 -5.76
CA VAL A 96 -90.46 13.42 -5.08
C VAL A 96 -89.42 14.23 -4.29
N VAL A 97 -89.19 15.49 -4.69
CA VAL A 97 -88.23 16.39 -4.03
C VAL A 97 -88.91 17.07 -2.85
N ARG A 98 -88.45 16.83 -1.62
CA ARG A 98 -88.94 17.52 -0.42
C ARG A 98 -88.27 18.88 -0.25
N SER A 99 -89.04 19.88 0.16
CA SER A 99 -88.61 21.29 0.32
C SER A 99 -87.90 21.59 1.65
N ASP A 100 -87.54 20.59 2.44
CA ASP A 100 -86.68 20.74 3.61
C ASP A 100 -85.22 20.72 3.17
N GLY A 101 -84.63 21.91 2.95
CA GLY A 101 -83.25 22.12 2.49
C GLY A 101 -82.14 21.59 3.40
N ARG A 102 -82.11 20.28 3.65
CA ARG A 102 -80.98 19.53 4.18
C ARG A 102 -80.41 18.66 3.07
N GLU A 103 -79.66 19.28 2.17
CA GLU A 103 -78.60 18.58 1.42
C GLU A 103 -77.48 18.22 2.40
N GLY A 104 -77.68 17.15 3.17
CA GLY A 104 -76.68 16.55 4.02
C GLY A 104 -76.31 15.18 3.48
N LYS A 105 -75.06 15.03 3.04
CA LYS A 105 -74.37 13.75 2.77
C LYS A 105 -74.83 12.67 3.75
N PHE A 106 -75.58 11.68 3.27
CA PHE A 106 -75.70 10.39 3.93
C PHE A 106 -75.61 9.29 2.88
N GLN A 107 -74.41 8.74 2.76
CA GLN A 107 -74.18 7.45 2.13
C GLN A 107 -74.70 6.36 3.09
N ASN A 108 -75.33 5.36 2.48
CA ASN A 108 -75.71 4.06 3.02
C ASN A 108 -77.12 3.99 3.64
N THR A 109 -77.95 3.15 2.99
CA THR A 109 -79.26 2.62 3.39
C THR A 109 -80.48 3.55 3.35
N SER A 110 -81.28 3.35 2.29
CA SER A 110 -82.75 3.48 2.21
C SER A 110 -83.40 4.78 2.65
N ALA A 111 -82.92 5.92 2.15
CA ALA A 111 -83.67 7.17 2.15
C ALA A 111 -83.79 7.74 0.72
N TYR A 112 -84.24 6.92 -0.23
CA TYR A 112 -84.90 7.47 -1.41
C TYR A 112 -86.17 8.14 -0.93
N GLY A 113 -86.24 9.46 -1.07
CA GLY A 113 -87.49 10.20 -0.96
C GLY A 113 -88.52 9.51 -1.85
N LEU A 114 -89.73 9.32 -1.32
CA LEU A 114 -90.87 8.62 -1.93
C LEU A 114 -90.74 8.51 -3.46
N GLU A 115 -90.35 7.34 -3.97
CA GLU A 115 -90.35 7.08 -5.40
C GLU A 115 -91.77 6.67 -5.82
N ILE A 116 -92.29 7.32 -6.87
CA ILE A 116 -93.59 6.94 -7.41
C ILE A 116 -93.35 5.79 -8.39
N ASN A 117 -93.65 4.56 -7.95
CA ASN A 117 -93.59 3.39 -8.82
C ASN A 117 -94.63 3.52 -9.94
N LEU A 118 -94.16 3.43 -11.19
CA LEU A 118 -95.00 3.34 -12.39
C LEU A 118 -95.13 1.87 -12.81
N PRO A 119 -96.30 1.39 -13.25
CA PRO A 119 -97.55 2.13 -13.48
C PRO A 119 -98.25 2.58 -12.19
N SER A 120 -98.61 3.87 -12.11
CA SER A 120 -99.35 4.45 -10.99
C SER A 120 -100.83 4.63 -11.34
N LYS A 121 -101.71 4.55 -10.33
CA LYS A 121 -103.15 4.81 -10.51
C LYS A 121 -103.45 6.29 -10.79
N HIS A 122 -102.56 7.19 -10.38
CA HIS A 122 -102.76 8.64 -10.47
C HIS A 122 -101.87 9.29 -11.51
N TYR A 123 -100.65 8.77 -11.69
CA TYR A 123 -99.67 9.33 -12.61
C TYR A 123 -99.38 8.40 -13.79
N PHE A 124 -99.20 8.98 -14.96
CA PHE A 124 -98.74 8.27 -16.15
C PHE A 124 -97.78 9.17 -16.93
N LEU A 125 -96.90 8.55 -17.69
CA LEU A 125 -96.01 9.28 -18.60
C LEU A 125 -96.74 9.48 -19.93
N SER A 126 -96.54 10.64 -20.54
CA SER A 126 -97.01 10.93 -21.89
C SER A 126 -95.83 11.42 -22.72
N VAL A 127 -95.66 10.83 -23.90
CA VAL A 127 -94.67 11.25 -24.88
C VAL A 127 -95.32 12.22 -25.86
N THR A 128 -94.64 13.31 -26.20
CA THR A 128 -95.18 14.31 -27.14
C THR A 128 -95.21 13.84 -28.59
N ASP A 129 -94.15 13.16 -29.03
CA ASP A 129 -94.05 12.56 -30.36
C ASP A 129 -93.73 11.08 -30.23
N THR A 130 -94.72 10.23 -30.50
CA THR A 130 -94.65 8.78 -30.43
C THR A 130 -93.96 8.14 -31.63
N HIS A 131 -93.64 8.90 -32.69
CA HIS A 131 -92.86 8.37 -33.83
C HIS A 131 -91.36 8.30 -33.51
N ILE A 132 -90.89 9.14 -32.59
CA ILE A 132 -89.49 9.23 -32.17
C ILE A 132 -89.21 8.23 -31.05
N ALA A 133 -90.07 8.17 -30.03
CA ALA A 133 -89.99 7.20 -28.95
C ALA A 133 -91.39 6.94 -28.36
N ASP A 134 -91.64 5.74 -27.86
CA ASP A 134 -92.94 5.36 -27.30
C ASP A 134 -92.79 4.62 -25.97
N LEU A 135 -93.84 4.61 -25.14
CA LEU A 135 -93.83 3.94 -23.84
C LEU A 135 -94.28 2.48 -23.98
N ASP A 136 -93.49 1.56 -23.42
CA ASP A 136 -93.74 0.13 -23.51
C ASP A 136 -93.99 -0.49 -22.12
N PRO A 137 -95.24 -0.91 -21.79
CA PRO A 137 -96.54 -0.49 -22.32
C PRO A 137 -96.93 0.96 -21.92
N PRO A 138 -98.03 1.57 -22.43
CA PRO A 138 -98.34 3.01 -22.28
C PRO A 138 -98.53 3.56 -20.85
N ALA A 139 -98.57 2.71 -19.82
CA ALA A 139 -98.58 3.11 -18.41
C ALA A 139 -97.23 2.86 -17.69
N SER A 140 -96.25 2.30 -18.39
CA SER A 140 -94.93 1.92 -17.89
C SER A 140 -94.02 3.12 -17.65
N ALA A 141 -92.96 2.90 -16.88
CA ALA A 141 -91.82 3.81 -16.79
C ALA A 141 -90.84 3.63 -17.96
N THR A 142 -90.97 2.56 -18.74
CA THR A 142 -90.01 2.20 -19.78
C THR A 142 -90.36 2.87 -21.10
N ILE A 143 -89.40 3.61 -21.66
CA ILE A 143 -89.48 4.22 -22.98
C ILE A 143 -88.64 3.41 -23.98
N ASN A 144 -89.19 3.23 -25.18
CA ASN A 144 -88.56 2.61 -26.32
C ASN A 144 -88.21 3.67 -27.37
N ALA A 145 -86.94 3.79 -27.70
CA ALA A 145 -86.48 4.66 -28.77
C ALA A 145 -86.77 4.03 -30.14
N LEU A 146 -87.41 4.77 -31.06
CA LEU A 146 -87.82 4.24 -32.36
C LEU A 146 -87.00 4.84 -33.51
N VAL A 147 -87.02 6.17 -33.65
CA VAL A 147 -86.41 6.90 -34.78
C VAL A 147 -85.61 8.08 -34.25
N TYR A 148 -84.55 8.46 -34.96
CA TYR A 148 -83.73 9.64 -34.63
C TYR A 148 -84.57 10.91 -34.54
N GLY A 149 -84.34 11.69 -33.48
CA GLY A 149 -85.10 12.91 -33.21
C GLY A 149 -85.11 13.27 -31.73
N GLN A 150 -85.82 14.34 -31.40
CA GLN A 150 -86.03 14.78 -30.03
C GLN A 150 -87.52 14.74 -29.69
N THR A 151 -87.85 14.16 -28.54
CA THR A 151 -89.20 14.17 -27.99
C THR A 151 -89.14 14.50 -26.50
N THR A 152 -90.28 14.82 -25.90
CA THR A 152 -90.37 15.12 -24.48
C THR A 152 -91.32 14.17 -23.79
N VAL A 153 -90.91 13.71 -22.61
CA VAL A 153 -91.70 12.84 -21.75
C VAL A 153 -92.19 13.68 -20.59
N THR A 154 -93.51 13.77 -20.45
CA THR A 154 -94.15 14.59 -19.42
C THR A 154 -94.88 13.68 -18.44
N LEU A 155 -94.70 13.92 -17.14
CA LEU A 155 -95.51 13.27 -16.11
C LEU A 155 -96.88 13.95 -16.03
N LEU A 156 -97.95 13.20 -16.28
CA LEU A 156 -99.33 13.68 -16.24
C LEU A 156 -100.11 13.03 -15.11
N ASP A 157 -101.02 13.82 -14.51
CA ASP A 157 -102.01 13.35 -13.52
C ASP A 157 -103.34 13.05 -14.23
N ARG A 158 -103.92 11.88 -13.96
CA ARG A 158 -105.20 11.45 -14.54
C ARG A 158 -106.39 12.32 -14.13
N ASN A 159 -106.32 12.99 -12.97
CA ASN A 159 -107.42 13.82 -12.45
C ASN A 159 -107.41 15.27 -12.97
N ALA A 160 -106.33 15.70 -13.66
CA ALA A 160 -106.17 17.08 -14.12
C ALA A 160 -106.63 17.30 -15.58
N MET A 161 -107.27 16.30 -16.20
CA MET A 161 -107.70 16.35 -17.60
C MET A 161 -109.22 16.44 -17.70
N ASP A 162 -109.79 17.61 -17.41
CA ASP A 162 -111.17 17.93 -17.79
C ASP A 162 -111.28 19.33 -18.42
N ASN A 163 -111.52 19.30 -19.73
CA ASN A 163 -112.12 20.28 -20.63
C ASN A 163 -111.88 21.80 -20.40
N GLY A 164 -111.05 22.39 -21.28
CA GLY A 164 -111.30 23.76 -21.78
C GLY A 164 -110.23 24.83 -21.56
N THR A 165 -109.07 24.55 -20.97
CA THR A 165 -108.00 25.55 -20.77
C THR A 165 -106.65 25.08 -21.34
N GLN A 166 -106.58 25.00 -22.67
CA GLN A 166 -105.41 24.51 -23.40
C GLN A 166 -104.24 25.50 -23.55
N LEU A 167 -104.22 26.67 -22.89
CA LEU A 167 -103.28 27.74 -23.28
C LEU A 167 -102.30 28.30 -22.23
N LEU A 168 -102.28 27.84 -20.97
CA LEU A 168 -101.30 28.40 -19.98
C LEU A 168 -100.63 27.37 -19.04
N ALA A 169 -100.80 26.06 -19.25
CA ALA A 169 -100.28 25.02 -18.33
C ALA A 169 -98.94 24.36 -18.77
N HIS A 170 -98.12 25.02 -19.59
CA HIS A 170 -96.88 24.43 -20.12
C HIS A 170 -95.63 24.63 -19.25
N HIS A 171 -95.64 25.47 -18.21
CA HIS A 171 -94.39 25.89 -17.53
C HIS A 171 -94.13 25.26 -16.16
N ARG A 172 -94.92 24.26 -15.72
CA ARG A 172 -94.72 23.57 -14.42
C ARG A 172 -94.94 22.06 -14.42
N ARG A 173 -94.94 21.40 -15.58
CA ARG A 173 -95.03 19.93 -15.61
C ARG A 173 -93.63 19.32 -15.49
N PRO A 174 -93.42 18.26 -14.70
CA PRO A 174 -92.16 17.52 -14.70
C PRO A 174 -91.94 16.90 -16.09
N THR A 175 -90.93 17.39 -16.79
CA THR A 175 -90.58 16.95 -18.14
C THR A 175 -89.16 16.40 -18.16
N SER A 176 -88.96 15.37 -18.98
CA SER A 176 -87.65 14.89 -19.38
C SER A 176 -87.51 15.02 -20.88
N ILE A 177 -86.33 15.43 -21.35
CA ILE A 177 -86.01 15.51 -22.77
C ILE A 177 -85.38 14.20 -23.20
N VAL A 178 -85.89 13.60 -24.27
CA VAL A 178 -85.38 12.36 -24.84
C VAL A 178 -84.85 12.64 -26.23
N ASN A 179 -83.56 12.39 -26.44
CA ASN A 179 -82.89 12.53 -27.71
C ASN A 179 -82.51 11.14 -28.22
N VAL A 180 -83.04 10.73 -29.36
CA VAL A 180 -82.62 9.52 -30.06
C VAL A 180 -81.54 9.93 -31.05
N VAL A 181 -80.30 9.53 -30.76
CA VAL A 181 -79.07 10.00 -31.42
C VAL A 181 -78.24 8.83 -31.94
N GLU A 182 -77.39 9.12 -32.91
CA GLU A 182 -76.43 8.15 -33.45
C GLU A 182 -75.20 8.03 -32.54
N PRO A 183 -74.76 6.81 -32.19
CA PRO A 183 -73.53 6.61 -31.44
C PRO A 183 -72.30 6.92 -32.32
N ALA A 184 -71.31 7.61 -31.78
CA ALA A 184 -70.13 8.06 -32.52
C ALA A 184 -68.83 7.39 -32.07
N TYR A 185 -68.59 7.29 -30.76
CA TYR A 185 -67.35 6.70 -30.25
C TYR A 185 -67.51 6.16 -28.82
N PHE A 186 -66.59 5.27 -28.43
CA PHE A 186 -66.46 4.78 -27.06
C PHE A 186 -65.44 5.62 -26.28
N ARG A 187 -65.74 5.87 -25.00
CA ARG A 187 -64.75 6.35 -24.04
C ARG A 187 -64.52 5.28 -23.00
N PHE A 188 -63.25 4.91 -22.85
CA PHE A 188 -62.80 3.92 -21.88
C PHE A 188 -62.37 4.63 -20.60
N THR A 189 -62.62 4.01 -19.45
CA THR A 189 -62.16 4.49 -18.14
C THR A 189 -61.78 3.28 -17.31
N LEU A 190 -60.65 3.36 -16.61
CA LEU A 190 -60.15 2.29 -15.74
C LEU A 190 -60.10 2.78 -14.31
N GLU A 191 -60.72 2.01 -13.42
CA GLU A 191 -60.70 2.27 -11.98
C GLU A 191 -60.06 1.08 -11.25
N PRO A 192 -59.07 1.32 -10.36
CA PRO A 192 -58.53 0.27 -9.50
C PRO A 192 -59.59 -0.22 -8.51
N TYR A 193 -59.71 -1.54 -8.37
CA TYR A 193 -60.63 -2.14 -7.40
C TYR A 193 -59.95 -2.21 -6.02
N PHE A 194 -60.27 -1.27 -5.12
CA PHE A 194 -59.75 -1.26 -3.75
C PHE A 194 -60.74 -1.95 -2.80
N ASN A 195 -60.28 -3.00 -2.09
CA ASN A 195 -61.01 -3.56 -0.96
C ASN A 195 -60.88 -2.60 0.24
N SER A 196 -62.00 -2.17 0.82
CA SER A 196 -62.09 -1.09 1.81
C SER A 196 -61.52 -1.39 3.22
N ASN A 197 -60.71 -2.43 3.38
CA ASN A 197 -60.23 -2.89 4.70
C ASN A 197 -58.72 -2.70 4.94
N GLU A 198 -57.98 -2.06 4.04
CA GLU A 198 -56.53 -1.89 4.22
C GLU A 198 -56.10 -0.42 4.17
N ALA A 199 -55.76 0.14 5.34
CA ALA A 199 -54.94 1.33 5.44
C ALA A 199 -53.49 0.95 5.10
N SER A 200 -53.17 0.85 3.81
CA SER A 200 -51.79 0.57 3.36
C SER A 200 -50.93 1.84 3.39
N PHE A 201 -49.64 1.73 3.75
CA PHE A 201 -48.68 2.84 3.70
C PHE A 201 -48.65 3.54 2.33
N CYS A 202 -48.90 2.76 1.28
CA CYS A 202 -49.15 3.19 -0.09
C CYS A 202 -50.23 4.27 -0.24
N VAL A 203 -51.39 4.08 0.41
CA VAL A 203 -52.49 5.07 0.38
C VAL A 203 -52.07 6.34 1.11
N SER A 204 -51.44 6.22 2.28
CA SER A 204 -50.94 7.38 3.04
C SER A 204 -49.89 8.18 2.26
N ALA A 205 -48.98 7.51 1.55
CA ALA A 205 -47.98 8.15 0.70
C ALA A 205 -48.63 8.89 -0.49
N SER A 206 -49.62 8.28 -1.14
CA SER A 206 -50.33 8.92 -2.26
C SER A 206 -51.05 10.22 -1.88
N ILE A 207 -51.51 10.33 -0.63
CA ILE A 207 -52.15 11.55 -0.08
C ILE A 207 -51.12 12.65 0.18
N GLN A 208 -49.90 12.30 0.61
CA GLN A 208 -48.83 13.27 0.84
C GLN A 208 -48.14 13.74 -0.46
N SER A 209 -48.06 12.86 -1.48
CA SER A 209 -47.42 13.20 -2.75
C SER A 209 -48.32 14.02 -3.68
N SER A 210 -49.64 14.06 -3.44
CA SER A 210 -50.58 14.84 -4.24
C SER A 210 -50.47 16.34 -3.91
N ALA A 211 -49.52 17.02 -4.55
CA ALA A 211 -49.70 18.43 -4.88
C ALA A 211 -50.99 18.60 -5.71
N PRO A 212 -51.68 19.77 -5.69
CA PRO A 212 -52.97 19.96 -6.35
C PRO A 212 -52.78 20.04 -7.87
N GLN A 213 -52.48 18.92 -8.52
CA GLN A 213 -52.58 18.77 -9.96
C GLN A 213 -53.88 18.02 -10.26
N ASN A 214 -54.82 18.73 -10.88
CA ASN A 214 -56.12 18.25 -11.38
C ASN A 214 -56.01 17.24 -12.54
N HIS A 215 -54.89 16.53 -12.68
CA HIS A 215 -54.72 15.46 -13.65
C HIS A 215 -54.73 14.12 -12.91
N LEU A 216 -55.84 13.40 -13.06
CA LEU A 216 -55.92 11.98 -12.69
C LEU A 216 -54.72 11.24 -13.33
N PRO A 217 -53.96 10.43 -12.56
CA PRO A 217 -52.80 9.73 -13.08
C PRO A 217 -53.20 8.81 -14.23
N ASN A 218 -52.28 8.63 -15.19
CA ASN A 218 -52.47 7.83 -16.41
C ASN A 218 -53.13 6.47 -16.12
N GLN A 219 -54.44 6.38 -16.36
CA GLN A 219 -55.29 5.25 -15.93
C GLN A 219 -55.03 3.94 -16.70
N TRP A 220 -54.12 3.95 -17.68
CA TRP A 220 -53.85 2.83 -18.61
C TRP A 220 -52.59 2.03 -18.27
N THR A 221 -52.02 2.25 -17.09
CA THR A 221 -50.85 1.50 -16.58
C THR A 221 -51.29 0.56 -15.46
N LEU A 222 -51.19 -0.76 -15.67
CA LEU A 222 -51.73 -1.78 -14.79
C LEU A 222 -50.63 -2.61 -14.10
N GLU A 223 -50.95 -3.17 -12.94
CA GLU A 223 -50.08 -4.10 -12.21
C GLU A 223 -50.53 -5.54 -12.44
N THR A 224 -49.56 -6.43 -12.66
CA THR A 224 -49.79 -7.86 -12.81
C THR A 224 -50.46 -8.43 -11.54
N GLY A 225 -51.57 -9.16 -11.69
CA GLY A 225 -52.26 -9.82 -10.58
C GLY A 225 -53.27 -8.96 -9.81
N LYS A 226 -53.42 -7.66 -10.14
CA LYS A 226 -54.47 -6.80 -9.58
C LYS A 226 -55.73 -6.78 -10.44
N THR A 227 -56.89 -6.64 -9.80
CA THR A 227 -58.19 -6.53 -10.46
C THR A 227 -58.55 -5.07 -10.71
N TYR A 228 -59.00 -4.76 -11.93
CA TYR A 228 -59.42 -3.42 -12.35
C TYR A 228 -60.83 -3.46 -12.92
N LYS A 229 -61.58 -2.38 -12.71
CA LYS A 229 -62.91 -2.18 -13.29
C LYS A 229 -62.78 -1.36 -14.58
N LEU A 230 -63.00 -2.01 -15.73
CA LEU A 230 -63.08 -1.33 -17.02
C LEU A 230 -64.51 -0.83 -17.24
N ILE A 231 -64.66 0.48 -17.42
CA ILE A 231 -65.93 1.14 -17.71
C ILE A 231 -65.88 1.63 -19.16
N ILE A 232 -66.85 1.19 -19.97
CA ILE A 232 -67.00 1.60 -21.37
C ILE A 232 -68.27 2.43 -21.47
N ASN A 233 -68.11 3.72 -21.79
CA ASN A 233 -69.22 4.64 -21.99
C ASN A 233 -69.37 4.95 -23.48
N VAL A 234 -70.61 5.05 -23.96
CA VAL A 234 -70.92 5.37 -25.36
C VAL A 234 -71.28 6.85 -25.47
N PHE A 235 -70.77 7.54 -26.50
CA PHE A 235 -71.01 8.96 -26.73
C PHE A 235 -71.50 9.23 -28.15
N ASP A 236 -72.29 10.28 -28.32
CA ASP A 236 -72.64 10.84 -29.63
C ASP A 236 -71.51 11.76 -30.17
N GLN A 237 -71.72 12.33 -31.36
CA GLN A 237 -70.76 13.24 -32.01
C GLN A 237 -70.53 14.55 -31.22
N ASN A 238 -71.47 14.91 -30.34
CA ASN A 238 -71.47 16.16 -29.57
C ASN A 238 -71.05 15.95 -28.10
N ASN A 239 -70.42 14.81 -27.77
CA ASN A 239 -69.99 14.44 -26.42
C ASN A 239 -71.11 14.26 -25.38
N HIS A 240 -72.33 13.95 -25.80
CA HIS A 240 -73.39 13.52 -24.88
C HIS A 240 -73.25 12.03 -24.58
N LYS A 241 -73.29 11.68 -23.29
CA LYS A 241 -73.26 10.28 -22.86
C LYS A 241 -74.58 9.60 -23.20
N ILE A 242 -74.52 8.56 -24.01
CA ILE A 242 -75.66 7.72 -24.35
C ILE A 242 -75.95 6.78 -23.18
N TYR A 243 -77.23 6.63 -22.87
CA TYR A 243 -77.72 5.75 -21.81
C TYR A 243 -77.53 4.28 -22.20
N SER A 244 -76.95 3.50 -21.28
CA SER A 244 -76.74 2.07 -21.46
C SER A 244 -78.05 1.33 -21.20
N ALA A 245 -78.64 0.75 -22.24
CA ALA A 245 -79.84 -0.06 -22.14
C ALA A 245 -79.52 -1.55 -21.98
N ASP A 246 -80.40 -2.30 -21.31
CA ASP A 246 -80.22 -3.74 -21.05
C ASP A 246 -80.15 -4.59 -22.33
N ASN A 247 -80.69 -4.07 -23.44
CA ASN A 247 -80.70 -4.73 -24.73
C ASN A 247 -79.52 -4.33 -25.66
N GLN A 248 -78.56 -3.54 -25.16
CA GLN A 248 -77.32 -3.23 -25.88
C GLN A 248 -76.24 -4.29 -25.58
N ARG A 249 -75.64 -4.87 -26.62
CA ARG A 249 -74.53 -5.83 -26.47
C ARG A 249 -73.22 -5.22 -26.97
N ILE A 250 -72.32 -4.89 -26.05
CA ILE A 250 -70.95 -4.47 -26.36
C ILE A 250 -70.06 -5.72 -26.36
N VAL A 251 -69.41 -6.00 -27.50
CA VAL A 251 -68.44 -7.10 -27.62
C VAL A 251 -67.04 -6.56 -27.38
N VAL A 252 -66.39 -7.02 -26.32
CA VAL A 252 -65.00 -6.67 -26.00
C VAL A 252 -64.12 -7.86 -26.35
N ASN A 253 -63.15 -7.67 -27.23
CA ASN A 253 -62.20 -8.71 -27.61
C ASN A 253 -60.82 -8.36 -27.07
N PHE A 254 -60.27 -9.20 -26.18
CA PHE A 254 -58.87 -9.12 -25.79
C PHE A 254 -58.05 -9.96 -26.78
N SER A 255 -56.81 -9.56 -27.07
CA SER A 255 -55.94 -10.18 -28.09
C SER A 255 -55.55 -11.65 -27.84
N GLN A 256 -56.19 -12.34 -26.88
CA GLN A 256 -56.21 -13.80 -26.76
C GLN A 256 -57.64 -14.32 -26.90
N PRO A 257 -57.92 -15.21 -27.87
CA PRO A 257 -59.28 -15.39 -28.38
C PRO A 257 -60.05 -16.42 -27.56
N LYS A 258 -61.32 -16.10 -27.28
CA LYS A 258 -62.48 -16.99 -27.48
C LYS A 258 -63.74 -16.29 -26.98
N VAL A 259 -64.75 -16.16 -27.84
CA VAL A 259 -66.05 -16.83 -27.73
C VAL A 259 -67.01 -16.26 -28.80
N GLU A 260 -67.86 -17.15 -29.29
CA GLU A 260 -68.78 -17.07 -30.41
C GLU A 260 -69.88 -16.00 -30.28
N SER A 261 -70.21 -15.40 -31.41
CA SER A 261 -71.26 -14.38 -31.56
C SER A 261 -72.62 -15.05 -31.80
N GLY A 262 -73.59 -14.76 -30.93
CA GLY A 262 -75.00 -14.99 -31.20
C GLY A 262 -75.55 -13.88 -32.10
N ARG A 263 -76.59 -14.19 -32.88
CA ARG A 263 -77.19 -13.28 -33.88
C ARG A 263 -77.54 -11.91 -33.28
N SER A 264 -76.72 -10.89 -33.59
CA SER A 264 -76.93 -9.48 -33.24
C SER A 264 -77.50 -8.71 -34.43
N ILE A 265 -78.36 -7.71 -34.17
CA ILE A 265 -78.79 -6.75 -35.20
C ILE A 265 -77.70 -5.67 -35.28
N PRO A 266 -77.03 -5.47 -36.43
CA PRO A 266 -75.97 -4.48 -36.55
C PRO A 266 -76.54 -3.06 -36.54
N LEU A 267 -75.79 -2.12 -35.95
CA LEU A 267 -76.03 -0.68 -36.13
C LEU A 267 -75.78 -0.30 -37.59
N ASP A 268 -76.48 0.72 -38.09
CA ASP A 268 -76.26 1.26 -39.44
C ASP A 268 -74.81 1.71 -39.65
N HIS A 269 -74.18 2.25 -38.61
CA HIS A 269 -72.76 2.59 -38.57
C HIS A 269 -72.08 1.91 -37.37
N PRO A 270 -71.24 0.88 -37.58
CA PRO A 270 -70.54 0.22 -36.49
C PRO A 270 -69.45 1.13 -35.93
N ILE A 271 -69.58 1.52 -34.66
CA ILE A 271 -68.53 2.22 -33.94
C ILE A 271 -67.54 1.20 -33.37
N SER A 272 -66.24 1.50 -33.51
CA SER A 272 -65.17 0.74 -32.87
C SER A 272 -64.23 1.70 -32.16
N GLY A 273 -63.69 1.25 -31.03
CA GLY A 273 -62.71 1.99 -30.25
C GLY A 273 -61.62 1.03 -29.81
N SER A 274 -60.38 1.48 -29.83
CA SER A 274 -59.23 0.73 -29.30
C SER A 274 -58.54 1.59 -28.26
N GLN A 275 -58.06 0.95 -27.21
CA GLN A 275 -57.28 1.60 -26.16
C GLN A 275 -56.15 0.67 -25.75
N ASP A 276 -54.93 1.17 -25.89
CA ASP A 276 -53.74 0.42 -25.49
C ASP A 276 -53.55 0.54 -23.98
N LEU A 277 -53.20 -0.59 -23.36
CA LEU A 277 -52.86 -0.71 -21.95
C LEU A 277 -51.46 -1.30 -21.80
N THR A 278 -50.76 -0.90 -20.76
CA THR A 278 -49.43 -1.43 -20.43
C THR A 278 -49.49 -2.09 -19.05
N ILE A 279 -48.99 -3.31 -18.96
CA ILE A 279 -48.99 -4.09 -17.71
C ILE A 279 -47.54 -4.22 -17.25
N PHE A 280 -47.25 -3.69 -16.06
CA PHE A 280 -45.97 -3.86 -15.40
C PHE A 280 -46.06 -4.89 -14.26
N SER A 281 -44.91 -5.37 -13.82
CA SER A 281 -44.80 -6.20 -12.61
C SER A 281 -45.01 -5.35 -11.35
N SER A 282 -45.35 -5.99 -10.23
CA SER A 282 -45.50 -5.29 -8.94
C SER A 282 -44.20 -4.61 -8.51
N VAL A 283 -44.29 -3.37 -8.00
CA VAL A 283 -43.15 -2.67 -7.39
C VAL A 283 -42.73 -3.42 -6.12
N SER A 284 -41.43 -3.64 -5.96
CA SER A 284 -40.81 -4.24 -4.79
C SER A 284 -39.57 -3.46 -4.38
N LEU A 285 -39.28 -3.43 -3.08
CA LEU A 285 -38.19 -2.62 -2.51
C LEU A 285 -37.32 -3.50 -1.61
N LEU A 286 -36.01 -3.49 -1.86
CA LEU A 286 -35.04 -4.23 -1.06
C LEU A 286 -34.00 -3.28 -0.43
N PRO A 287 -33.62 -3.50 0.85
CA PRO A 287 -34.21 -4.46 1.80
C PRO A 287 -35.54 -3.95 2.38
N LYS A 288 -36.37 -4.85 2.92
CA LYS A 288 -37.67 -4.50 3.55
C LYS A 288 -37.52 -3.81 4.93
N ARG A 289 -36.39 -4.03 5.60
CA ARG A 289 -36.03 -3.39 6.87
C ARG A 289 -34.55 -3.03 6.84
N LEU A 290 -34.22 -1.89 7.42
CA LEU A 290 -32.87 -1.32 7.42
C LEU A 290 -32.57 -0.71 8.79
N ASN A 291 -31.45 -1.10 9.40
CA ASN A 291 -30.92 -0.47 10.61
C ASN A 291 -29.70 0.39 10.22
N LEU A 292 -29.78 1.69 10.43
CA LEU A 292 -28.72 2.67 10.14
C LEU A 292 -28.19 3.29 11.42
N ALA A 293 -26.90 3.61 11.43
CA ALA A 293 -26.31 4.36 12.52
C ALA A 293 -26.65 5.85 12.45
N TRP A 294 -26.82 6.47 13.63
CA TRP A 294 -26.85 7.91 13.79
C TRP A 294 -25.45 8.47 14.11
N ASN A 295 -25.06 9.56 13.45
CA ASN A 295 -23.82 10.29 13.72
C ASN A 295 -24.10 11.79 13.99
N PRO A 296 -23.88 12.28 15.21
CA PRO A 296 -24.13 13.69 15.58
C PRO A 296 -23.12 14.69 15.01
N SER A 297 -21.94 14.25 14.59
CA SER A 297 -20.86 15.14 14.13
C SER A 297 -21.04 15.63 12.68
N MET A 298 -22.14 15.25 12.02
CA MET A 298 -22.41 15.54 10.62
C MET A 298 -23.07 16.91 10.45
N ASN A 299 -22.26 17.98 10.41
CA ASN A 299 -22.71 19.29 9.93
C ASN A 299 -22.71 19.28 8.40
N ASP A 300 -23.87 19.09 7.76
CA ASP A 300 -24.28 19.36 6.35
C ASP A 300 -23.34 19.12 5.14
N THR A 301 -22.06 18.75 5.30
CA THR A 301 -21.12 18.46 4.21
C THR A 301 -20.93 16.95 4.08
N ILE A 302 -21.73 16.36 3.20
CA ILE A 302 -21.93 14.91 2.98
C ILE A 302 -20.74 14.23 2.26
N THR A 303 -19.71 14.95 1.83
CA THR A 303 -18.75 14.42 0.85
C THR A 303 -17.61 13.57 1.42
N ASP A 304 -17.29 13.67 2.71
CA ASP A 304 -15.99 13.18 3.21
C ASP A 304 -16.07 11.88 4.03
N PHE A 305 -17.24 11.46 4.51
CA PHE A 305 -17.36 10.37 5.51
C PHE A 305 -18.40 9.27 5.19
N GLY A 306 -18.41 8.82 3.93
CA GLY A 306 -19.10 7.59 3.51
C GLY A 306 -20.58 7.80 3.21
N GLY A 307 -20.92 7.78 1.92
CA GLY A 307 -22.18 8.28 1.34
C GLY A 307 -23.50 7.66 1.81
N ALA A 308 -24.58 8.02 1.13
CA ALA A 308 -25.93 7.60 1.46
C ALA A 308 -26.21 6.13 1.08
N TYR A 309 -27.07 5.44 1.84
CA TYR A 309 -27.47 4.06 1.52
C TYR A 309 -28.56 4.05 0.45
N THR A 310 -28.32 3.43 -0.70
CA THR A 310 -29.30 3.38 -1.79
C THR A 310 -30.22 2.17 -1.67
N LEU A 311 -31.52 2.42 -1.57
CA LEU A 311 -32.54 1.37 -1.69
C LEU A 311 -32.64 0.88 -3.13
N GLN A 312 -32.94 -0.42 -3.32
CA GLN A 312 -33.07 -1.01 -4.65
C GLN A 312 -34.54 -1.30 -4.97
N PRO A 313 -35.23 -0.42 -5.72
CA PRO A 313 -36.55 -0.69 -6.24
C PRO A 313 -36.46 -1.59 -7.48
N SER A 314 -37.43 -2.49 -7.64
CA SER A 314 -37.59 -3.29 -8.85
C SER A 314 -39.07 -3.52 -9.15
N GLY A 315 -39.41 -3.71 -10.43
CA GLY A 315 -40.80 -3.79 -10.89
C GLY A 315 -41.39 -2.41 -11.22
N GLY A 316 -42.68 -2.37 -11.58
CA GLY A 316 -43.29 -1.16 -12.14
C GLY A 316 -42.72 -0.76 -13.51
N SER A 317 -42.91 0.51 -13.86
CA SER A 317 -42.43 1.15 -15.09
C SER A 317 -40.93 1.45 -15.09
N GLY A 318 -40.27 1.33 -13.94
CA GLY A 318 -38.86 1.70 -13.73
C GLY A 318 -38.64 3.17 -13.37
N GLU A 319 -39.69 3.99 -13.39
CA GLU A 319 -39.68 5.39 -12.95
C GLU A 319 -40.39 5.49 -11.59
N TYR A 320 -39.71 6.01 -10.58
CA TYR A 320 -40.19 5.97 -9.19
C TYR A 320 -40.30 7.35 -8.55
N THR A 321 -41.19 7.42 -7.57
CA THR A 321 -41.40 8.56 -6.66
C THR A 321 -41.20 8.08 -5.22
N TRP A 322 -40.56 8.90 -4.39
CA TRP A 322 -40.18 8.54 -3.04
C TRP A 322 -40.94 9.40 -2.03
N THR A 323 -41.44 8.79 -0.96
CA THR A 323 -42.17 9.48 0.11
C THR A 323 -41.73 8.94 1.46
N VAL A 324 -41.51 9.84 2.43
CA VAL A 324 -41.13 9.49 3.80
C VAL A 324 -42.35 9.65 4.69
N LEU A 325 -42.80 8.55 5.29
CA LEU A 325 -43.86 8.56 6.30
C LEU A 325 -43.20 8.48 7.69
N GLU A 326 -43.36 9.53 8.48
CA GLU A 326 -42.88 9.55 9.86
C GLU A 326 -43.79 8.71 10.77
N ALA A 327 -43.20 7.84 11.59
CA ALA A 327 -43.94 7.11 12.61
C ALA A 327 -44.28 8.08 13.76
N SER A 328 -45.52 8.58 13.75
CA SER A 328 -46.19 9.35 14.82
C SER A 328 -45.44 9.42 16.16
N GLN A 329 -44.92 10.61 16.49
CA GLN A 329 -44.35 10.88 17.81
C GLN A 329 -45.46 11.02 18.87
N ASN A 330 -45.62 9.97 19.69
CA ASN A 330 -46.19 10.10 21.03
C ASN A 330 -45.09 10.49 22.02
N SER A 331 -44.58 11.72 21.93
CA SER A 331 -43.73 12.28 22.97
C SER A 331 -44.07 13.75 23.19
N LYS A 332 -44.77 14.03 24.29
CA LYS A 332 -44.93 15.38 24.85
C LYS A 332 -43.53 15.87 25.27
N GLY A 333 -42.95 16.80 24.53
CA GLY A 333 -41.67 17.41 24.88
C GLY A 333 -41.30 18.55 23.94
N LEU A 334 -41.03 19.70 24.55
CA LEU A 334 -40.74 21.03 24.01
C LEU A 334 -39.63 21.10 22.94
N HIS A 335 -39.79 22.06 22.02
CA HIS A 335 -38.90 22.53 20.93
C HIS A 335 -38.98 21.84 19.56
N MET A 336 -39.62 22.60 18.66
CA MET A 336 -39.91 22.33 17.26
C MET A 336 -38.76 22.87 16.39
N GLU A 337 -37.79 22.00 16.10
CA GLU A 337 -37.04 22.01 14.84
C GLU A 337 -37.29 20.64 14.19
N SER A 338 -37.60 20.66 12.88
CA SER A 338 -38.13 19.52 12.12
C SER A 338 -37.42 18.19 12.42
N SER A 339 -38.07 17.31 13.20
CA SER A 339 -37.55 16.01 13.64
C SER A 339 -37.57 14.96 12.52
N THR A 340 -37.08 15.32 11.33
CA THR A 340 -36.98 14.36 10.22
C THR A 340 -35.92 13.32 10.56
N VAL A 341 -36.34 12.06 10.66
CA VAL A 341 -35.45 10.94 11.02
C VAL A 341 -34.51 10.60 9.85
N VAL A 342 -35.04 10.56 8.62
CA VAL A 342 -34.31 10.19 7.39
C VAL A 342 -34.78 11.06 6.24
N ILE A 343 -33.86 11.46 5.36
CA ILE A 343 -34.16 12.07 4.06
C ILE A 343 -33.88 11.05 2.96
N VAL A 344 -34.74 11.00 1.93
CA VAL A 344 -34.56 10.18 0.73
C VAL A 344 -34.37 11.06 -0.49
N SER A 345 -33.35 10.77 -1.31
CA SER A 345 -33.14 11.45 -2.59
C SER A 345 -34.05 10.88 -3.69
N ASN A 346 -34.16 11.57 -4.84
CA ASN A 346 -34.91 11.07 -5.99
C ASN A 346 -34.37 9.73 -6.53
N ASN A 347 -33.12 9.40 -6.22
CA ASN A 347 -32.46 8.16 -6.62
C ASN A 347 -32.60 7.04 -5.56
N GLY A 348 -33.36 7.26 -4.49
CA GLY A 348 -33.54 6.29 -3.41
C GLY A 348 -32.39 6.22 -2.41
N GLU A 349 -31.54 7.25 -2.36
CA GLU A 349 -30.44 7.33 -1.40
C GLU A 349 -30.94 7.87 -0.05
N LEU A 350 -30.67 7.14 1.02
CA LEU A 350 -31.09 7.45 2.38
C LEU A 350 -29.98 8.14 3.16
N LEU A 351 -30.32 9.28 3.76
CA LEU A 351 -29.46 10.01 4.67
C LEU A 351 -30.12 10.11 6.05
N PRO A 352 -29.57 9.46 7.10
CA PRO A 352 -30.07 9.60 8.46
C PRO A 352 -29.80 11.02 8.98
N ARG A 353 -30.82 11.65 9.58
CA ARG A 353 -30.77 13.00 10.16
C ARG A 353 -30.97 12.98 11.67
N ASN A 354 -31.88 12.15 12.17
CA ASN A 354 -32.17 12.03 13.59
C ASN A 354 -32.42 10.56 13.99
N PHE A 355 -32.38 10.25 15.29
CA PHE A 355 -32.74 8.94 15.80
C PHE A 355 -34.25 8.70 15.71
N GLY A 356 -34.66 7.46 15.46
CA GLY A 356 -36.07 7.07 15.37
C GLY A 356 -36.37 6.13 14.20
N THR A 357 -37.66 5.91 13.94
CA THR A 357 -38.13 5.02 12.88
C THR A 357 -38.88 5.80 11.79
N ALA A 358 -38.55 5.55 10.54
CA ALA A 358 -39.22 6.10 9.37
C ALA A 358 -39.66 4.98 8.42
N VAL A 359 -40.76 5.19 7.69
CA VAL A 359 -41.21 4.29 6.63
C VAL A 359 -41.00 4.98 5.29
N ILE A 360 -40.10 4.43 4.48
CA ILE A 360 -39.82 4.93 3.13
C ILE A 360 -40.70 4.18 2.15
N VAL A 361 -41.54 4.91 1.43
CA VAL A 361 -42.43 4.37 0.40
C VAL A 361 -41.90 4.76 -0.96
N VAL A 362 -41.81 3.78 -1.86
CA VAL A 362 -41.54 3.97 -3.28
C VAL A 362 -42.81 3.68 -4.06
N SER A 363 -43.26 4.63 -4.86
CA SER A 363 -44.42 4.51 -5.75
C SER A 363 -44.00 4.65 -7.21
N ASP A 364 -44.65 3.90 -8.09
CA ASP A 364 -44.44 4.05 -9.52
C ASP A 364 -44.94 5.43 -9.99
N LEU A 365 -44.14 6.12 -10.80
CA LEU A 365 -44.47 7.46 -11.29
C LEU A 365 -45.70 7.44 -12.21
N ARG A 366 -45.88 6.38 -13.01
CA ARG A 366 -46.98 6.26 -13.98
C ARG A 366 -48.24 5.69 -13.36
N ASN A 367 -48.12 4.94 -12.27
CA ASN A 367 -49.25 4.48 -11.46
C ASN A 367 -48.93 4.56 -9.94
N PRO A 368 -49.19 5.71 -9.29
CA PRO A 368 -48.91 5.91 -7.87
C PRO A 368 -49.61 4.94 -6.91
N ALA A 369 -50.66 4.24 -7.35
CA ALA A 369 -51.34 3.20 -6.56
C ALA A 369 -50.52 1.89 -6.46
N THR A 370 -49.43 1.79 -7.22
CA THR A 370 -48.49 0.66 -7.19
C THR A 370 -47.22 1.10 -6.45
N CYS A 371 -46.93 0.45 -5.33
CA CYS A 371 -45.88 0.90 -4.41
C CYS A 371 -45.40 -0.22 -3.50
N ALA A 372 -44.20 -0.02 -2.97
CA ALA A 372 -43.58 -0.84 -1.94
C ALA A 372 -43.02 0.06 -0.84
N TYR A 373 -42.69 -0.52 0.31
CA TYR A 373 -42.12 0.24 1.42
C TYR A 373 -40.99 -0.51 2.13
N SER A 374 -40.14 0.26 2.80
CA SER A 374 -39.06 -0.22 3.67
C SER A 374 -39.13 0.51 5.00
N ILE A 375 -38.90 -0.21 6.09
CA ILE A 375 -38.87 0.36 7.44
C ILE A 375 -37.40 0.63 7.79
N VAL A 376 -37.08 1.90 8.07
CA VAL A 376 -35.74 2.35 8.42
C VAL A 376 -35.70 2.72 9.89
N ASN A 377 -34.82 2.08 10.65
CA ASN A 377 -34.54 2.41 12.05
C ASN A 377 -33.17 3.09 12.13
N VAL A 378 -33.11 4.25 12.77
CA VAL A 378 -31.89 5.03 12.97
C VAL A 378 -31.56 5.08 14.46
N SER A 379 -30.41 4.54 14.84
CA SER A 379 -30.02 4.32 16.23
C SER A 379 -28.53 4.59 16.48
N PRO A 380 -28.11 4.97 17.69
CA PRO A 380 -26.69 5.13 18.02
C PRO A 380 -25.97 3.78 18.06
N ILE A 381 -24.71 3.76 17.63
CA ILE A 381 -23.84 2.57 17.70
C ILE A 381 -23.40 2.28 19.14
N SER A 382 -23.37 1.00 19.52
CA SER A 382 -22.89 0.55 20.83
C SER A 382 -21.56 -0.20 20.78
N ASN A 383 -21.35 -1.02 19.75
CA ASN A 383 -20.17 -1.86 19.62
C ASN A 383 -19.81 -2.09 18.14
N LEU A 384 -18.50 -2.15 17.86
CA LEU A 384 -17.90 -2.40 16.55
C LEU A 384 -17.01 -3.65 16.63
N ALA A 385 -17.25 -4.61 15.73
CA ALA A 385 -16.53 -5.86 15.62
C ALA A 385 -16.17 -6.17 14.16
N PHE A 386 -15.30 -7.14 13.94
CA PHE A 386 -15.01 -7.68 12.61
C PHE A 386 -15.86 -8.92 12.31
N SER A 387 -16.28 -9.08 11.05
CA SER A 387 -16.92 -10.32 10.60
C SER A 387 -15.89 -11.45 10.50
N ARG A 388 -16.32 -12.69 10.72
CA ARG A 388 -15.47 -13.85 10.46
C ARG A 388 -15.24 -14.00 8.96
N GLY A 389 -14.05 -14.46 8.56
CA GLY A 389 -13.69 -14.57 7.16
C GLY A 389 -12.29 -15.14 6.95
N ARG A 390 -11.74 -14.91 5.76
CA ARG A 390 -10.33 -15.19 5.47
C ARG A 390 -9.44 -14.25 6.28
N VAL A 391 -8.30 -14.77 6.76
CA VAL A 391 -7.37 -14.05 7.66
C VAL A 391 -5.94 -14.03 7.13
N GLU A 392 -5.71 -14.54 5.93
CA GLU A 392 -4.36 -14.65 5.37
C GLU A 392 -4.25 -13.97 4.00
N VAL A 393 -3.16 -13.24 3.79
CA VAL A 393 -2.83 -12.48 2.58
C VAL A 393 -1.62 -13.10 1.90
N PHE A 394 -1.70 -13.35 0.59
CA PHE A 394 -0.55 -13.78 -0.20
C PHE A 394 0.31 -12.57 -0.60
N LEU A 395 1.60 -12.60 -0.32
CA LEU A 395 2.54 -11.56 -0.71
C LEU A 395 3.28 -11.96 -2.01
N PRO A 396 2.91 -11.38 -3.17
CA PRO A 396 3.57 -11.69 -4.44
C PRO A 396 5.05 -11.27 -4.44
N ARG A 397 5.84 -11.87 -5.34
CA ARG A 397 7.28 -11.58 -5.48
C ARG A 397 7.57 -10.08 -5.65
N GLN A 398 6.76 -9.40 -6.45
CA GLN A 398 6.70 -7.96 -6.54
C GLN A 398 5.47 -7.49 -5.74
N PRO A 399 5.66 -6.93 -4.53
CA PRO A 399 4.57 -6.45 -3.68
C PRO A 399 3.70 -5.42 -4.40
N LEU A 400 2.42 -5.40 -4.02
CA LEU A 400 1.51 -4.34 -4.46
C LEU A 400 1.83 -3.08 -3.64
N SER A 401 1.91 -1.93 -4.31
CA SER A 401 2.07 -0.62 -3.68
C SER A 401 0.88 0.27 -4.08
N LEU A 402 0.53 1.23 -3.24
CA LEU A 402 -0.57 2.19 -3.46
C LEU A 402 -0.43 2.93 -4.81
N ASP A 403 0.79 3.29 -5.17
CA ASP A 403 1.09 4.03 -6.41
C ASP A 403 1.27 3.13 -7.64
N SER A 404 1.13 1.81 -7.48
CA SER A 404 1.37 0.86 -8.58
C SER A 404 0.15 0.70 -9.48
N ASP A 405 0.36 0.82 -10.80
CA ASP A 405 -0.67 0.50 -11.81
C ASP A 405 -1.17 -0.94 -11.70
N ARG A 406 -0.34 -1.85 -11.16
CA ARG A 406 -0.73 -3.24 -10.89
C ARG A 406 -1.82 -3.34 -9.84
N LEU A 407 -1.78 -2.51 -8.80
CA LEU A 407 -2.83 -2.48 -7.77
C LEU A 407 -4.12 -1.92 -8.36
N LYS A 408 -4.05 -0.84 -9.14
CA LYS A 408 -5.22 -0.26 -9.82
C LYS A 408 -5.89 -1.29 -10.75
N SER A 409 -5.10 -1.98 -11.58
CA SER A 409 -5.60 -3.03 -12.47
C SER A 409 -6.18 -4.23 -11.71
N ALA A 410 -5.53 -4.66 -10.62
CA ALA A 410 -6.04 -5.74 -9.77
C ALA A 410 -7.37 -5.37 -9.08
N LEU A 411 -7.52 -4.12 -8.62
CA LEU A 411 -8.75 -3.64 -8.00
C LEU A 411 -9.89 -3.49 -9.01
N GLN A 412 -9.60 -3.09 -10.26
CA GLN A 412 -10.59 -2.96 -11.34
C GLN A 412 -11.10 -4.32 -11.85
N THR A 413 -10.23 -5.33 -11.88
CA THR A 413 -10.57 -6.69 -12.36
C THR A 413 -11.17 -7.57 -11.26
N ARG A 414 -11.07 -7.17 -9.99
CA ARG A 414 -11.61 -7.92 -8.86
C ARG A 414 -13.13 -7.81 -8.82
N GLN A 415 -13.79 -8.94 -9.03
CA GLN A 415 -15.24 -9.08 -8.95
C GLN A 415 -15.75 -9.09 -7.50
N MET A 416 -16.97 -8.62 -7.28
CA MET A 416 -17.61 -8.53 -5.96
C MET A 416 -17.79 -9.91 -5.30
N GLU A 417 -17.98 -10.97 -6.10
CA GLU A 417 -18.11 -12.34 -5.62
C GLU A 417 -16.86 -12.82 -4.87
N ILE A 418 -15.67 -12.32 -5.25
CA ILE A 418 -14.40 -12.66 -4.58
C ILE A 418 -14.33 -11.98 -3.21
N ASP A 419 -14.78 -10.72 -3.12
CA ASP A 419 -14.89 -10.01 -1.84
C ASP A 419 -15.87 -10.72 -0.91
N LEU A 420 -17.04 -11.10 -1.43
CA LEU A 420 -18.06 -11.83 -0.68
C LEU A 420 -17.56 -13.21 -0.22
N ALA A 421 -16.72 -13.87 -1.03
CA ALA A 421 -16.09 -15.13 -0.64
C ALA A 421 -15.13 -14.95 0.55
N ASP A 422 -14.45 -13.82 0.70
CA ASP A 422 -13.59 -13.57 1.86
C ASP A 422 -14.40 -13.36 3.16
N LEU A 423 -15.62 -12.83 3.04
CA LEU A 423 -16.50 -12.43 4.16
C LEU A 423 -17.38 -13.56 4.71
N THR A 424 -17.40 -14.73 4.06
CA THR A 424 -18.31 -15.84 4.42
C THR A 424 -17.59 -16.97 5.15
N VAL A 425 -18.30 -17.65 6.07
CA VAL A 425 -17.79 -18.80 6.83
C VAL A 425 -18.27 -20.11 6.17
N SER A 426 -18.09 -20.24 4.86
CA SER A 426 -18.41 -21.49 4.17
C SER A 426 -17.38 -22.58 4.49
N SER A 427 -17.85 -23.75 4.94
CA SER A 427 -16.97 -24.89 5.23
C SER A 427 -16.29 -25.37 3.95
N ILE A 428 -14.96 -25.50 3.98
CA ILE A 428 -14.20 -26.06 2.86
C ILE A 428 -14.60 -27.53 2.69
N PRO A 429 -15.05 -27.98 1.50
CA PRO A 429 -15.37 -29.37 1.25
C PRO A 429 -14.19 -30.27 1.58
N LYS A 430 -14.42 -31.45 2.18
CA LYS A 430 -13.34 -32.38 2.55
C LYS A 430 -12.42 -32.73 1.38
N ALA A 431 -12.98 -32.83 0.17
CA ALA A 431 -12.23 -33.08 -1.06
C ALA A 431 -11.25 -31.95 -1.44
N LYS A 432 -11.43 -30.73 -0.91
CA LYS A 432 -10.57 -29.55 -1.11
C LYS A 432 -9.58 -29.30 0.02
N LEU A 433 -9.61 -30.09 1.10
CA LEU A 433 -8.64 -29.96 2.20
C LEU A 433 -7.23 -30.31 1.70
N ARG A 434 -6.24 -29.53 2.14
CA ARG A 434 -4.82 -29.69 1.75
C ARG A 434 -4.55 -29.64 0.24
N LEU A 435 -5.46 -29.09 -0.57
CA LEU A 435 -5.18 -28.82 -1.98
C LEU A 435 -4.46 -27.47 -2.11
N PRO A 436 -3.31 -27.44 -2.80
CA PRO A 436 -2.56 -26.21 -2.96
C PRO A 436 -3.27 -25.23 -3.88
N MET A 437 -3.15 -23.94 -3.57
CA MET A 437 -3.74 -22.88 -4.39
C MET A 437 -3.11 -22.82 -5.79
N SER A 438 -3.97 -22.64 -6.78
CA SER A 438 -3.60 -22.33 -8.16
C SER A 438 -2.94 -20.95 -8.27
N ALA A 439 -2.25 -20.69 -9.38
CA ALA A 439 -1.64 -19.38 -9.62
C ALA A 439 -2.66 -18.23 -9.67
N SER A 440 -3.88 -18.51 -10.18
CA SER A 440 -4.98 -17.54 -10.21
C SER A 440 -5.49 -17.22 -8.80
N GLU A 441 -5.68 -18.23 -7.96
CA GLU A 441 -6.08 -18.06 -6.56
C GLU A 441 -5.03 -17.29 -5.76
N LYS A 442 -3.73 -17.56 -5.95
CA LYS A 442 -2.65 -16.79 -5.31
C LYS A 442 -2.72 -15.30 -5.65
N ASN A 443 -2.94 -14.97 -6.93
CA ASN A 443 -3.07 -13.58 -7.35
C ASN A 443 -4.32 -12.92 -6.77
N SER A 444 -5.45 -13.63 -6.72
CA SER A 444 -6.69 -13.16 -6.07
C SER A 444 -6.49 -12.92 -4.58
N ASN A 445 -5.73 -13.80 -3.92
CA ASN A 445 -5.46 -13.77 -2.48
C ASN A 445 -4.43 -12.71 -2.08
N ALA A 446 -3.84 -11.98 -3.03
CA ALA A 446 -2.94 -10.86 -2.77
C ALA A 446 -3.66 -9.63 -2.18
N ILE A 447 -4.98 -9.56 -2.36
CA ILE A 447 -5.86 -8.60 -1.71
C ILE A 447 -6.78 -9.39 -0.79
N LEU A 448 -6.89 -8.95 0.45
CA LEU A 448 -7.79 -9.53 1.45
C LEU A 448 -8.91 -8.57 1.74
N THR A 449 -10.14 -9.08 1.75
CA THR A 449 -11.33 -8.31 2.12
C THR A 449 -11.78 -8.68 3.52
N ILE A 450 -11.97 -7.67 4.36
CA ILE A 450 -12.29 -7.81 5.78
C ILE A 450 -13.57 -7.02 6.06
N GLY A 451 -14.53 -7.67 6.69
CA GLY A 451 -15.83 -7.09 7.00
C GLY A 451 -15.90 -6.54 8.42
N LEU A 452 -16.74 -5.54 8.58
CA LEU A 452 -17.08 -4.89 9.83
C LEU A 452 -18.54 -5.17 10.16
N THR A 453 -18.80 -5.46 11.41
CA THR A 453 -20.14 -5.63 11.98
C THR A 453 -20.29 -4.62 13.09
N ALA A 454 -21.41 -3.92 13.11
CA ALA A 454 -21.75 -3.00 14.18
C ALA A 454 -23.13 -3.35 14.73
N VAL A 455 -23.33 -3.09 16.01
CA VAL A 455 -24.62 -3.26 16.68
C VAL A 455 -25.06 -1.94 17.30
N ASP A 456 -26.36 -1.70 17.31
CA ASP A 456 -26.96 -0.55 17.96
C ASP A 456 -27.02 -0.72 19.50
N ALA A 457 -27.50 0.30 20.21
CA ALA A 457 -27.69 0.28 21.67
C ALA A 457 -28.61 -0.86 22.16
N ASP A 458 -29.52 -1.35 21.31
CA ASP A 458 -30.45 -2.42 21.62
C ASP A 458 -29.89 -3.82 21.26
N GLY A 459 -28.69 -3.88 20.69
CA GLY A 459 -28.02 -5.11 20.27
C GLY A 459 -28.45 -5.64 18.90
N ASN A 460 -29.20 -4.86 18.11
CA ASN A 460 -29.54 -5.23 16.74
C ASN A 460 -28.37 -4.95 15.80
N PRO A 461 -28.06 -5.85 14.85
CA PRO A 461 -27.03 -5.60 13.85
C PRO A 461 -27.44 -4.46 12.93
N LEU A 462 -26.50 -3.55 12.67
CA LEU A 462 -26.64 -2.52 11.66
C LEU A 462 -26.54 -3.15 10.27
N THR A 463 -27.45 -2.76 9.38
CA THR A 463 -27.45 -3.24 8.00
C THR A 463 -26.37 -2.53 7.18
N ALA A 464 -26.10 -1.28 7.50
CA ALA A 464 -25.07 -0.50 6.82
C ALA A 464 -24.36 0.45 7.78
N CYS A 465 -23.04 0.52 7.63
CA CYS A 465 -22.15 1.36 8.45
C CYS A 465 -21.77 2.68 7.76
N HIS A 466 -22.58 3.14 6.81
CA HIS A 466 -22.44 4.46 6.19
C HIS A 466 -22.44 5.56 7.25
N ASN A 467 -21.74 6.67 7.00
CA ASN A 467 -21.68 7.85 7.89
C ASN A 467 -20.98 7.66 9.25
N LEU A 468 -20.40 6.49 9.54
CA LEU A 468 -19.64 6.25 10.76
C LEU A 468 -18.14 6.61 10.56
N PRO A 469 -17.53 7.48 11.39
CA PRO A 469 -16.08 7.74 11.40
C PRO A 469 -15.28 6.54 11.96
N ILE A 470 -15.25 5.44 11.22
CA ILE A 470 -14.51 4.24 11.56
C ILE A 470 -13.05 4.42 11.11
N ARG A 471 -12.12 4.17 12.03
CA ARG A 471 -10.69 4.15 11.76
C ARG A 471 -10.15 2.74 11.97
N ILE A 472 -9.48 2.21 10.94
CA ILE A 472 -8.82 0.90 10.99
C ILE A 472 -7.32 1.12 11.00
N HIS A 473 -6.64 0.59 12.02
CA HIS A 473 -5.19 0.67 12.13
C HIS A 473 -4.60 -0.71 12.40
N PRO A 474 -3.58 -1.13 11.63
CA PRO A 474 -2.79 -2.30 11.99
C PRO A 474 -1.91 -2.02 13.21
N THR A 475 -1.79 -2.97 14.13
CA THR A 475 -0.88 -2.90 15.28
C THR A 475 0.57 -2.81 14.83
N ASP A 476 0.94 -3.55 13.77
CA ASP A 476 2.17 -3.35 13.02
C ASP A 476 1.89 -2.92 11.56
N PRO A 477 2.06 -1.62 11.21
CA PRO A 477 1.81 -1.08 9.88
C PRO A 477 2.85 -1.47 8.83
N SER A 478 3.94 -2.12 9.22
CA SER A 478 4.98 -2.58 8.30
C SER A 478 4.62 -3.90 7.61
N ILE A 479 3.66 -4.66 8.15
CA ILE A 479 3.25 -5.99 7.67
C ILE A 479 2.11 -5.86 6.66
N VAL A 480 1.11 -5.02 6.93
CA VAL A 480 -0.05 -4.80 6.06
C VAL A 480 -0.38 -3.33 5.87
N LYS A 481 -1.01 -3.01 4.75
CA LYS A 481 -1.58 -1.69 4.47
C LYS A 481 -3.08 -1.80 4.21
N VAL A 482 -3.86 -1.01 4.94
CA VAL A 482 -5.29 -0.81 4.71
C VAL A 482 -5.46 0.12 3.51
N LEU A 483 -6.26 -0.31 2.52
CA LEU A 483 -6.58 0.50 1.35
C LEU A 483 -7.68 1.52 1.69
N PRO A 484 -7.64 2.73 1.09
CA PRO A 484 -8.62 3.76 1.39
C PRO A 484 -10.00 3.40 0.83
N GLY A 485 -11.04 3.78 1.58
CA GLY A 485 -12.45 3.62 1.20
C GLY A 485 -13.10 2.37 1.77
N PHE A 486 -14.31 2.53 2.31
CA PHE A 486 -15.19 1.42 2.66
C PHE A 486 -16.08 1.07 1.48
N LEU A 487 -16.33 -0.22 1.32
CA LEU A 487 -17.26 -0.80 0.37
C LEU A 487 -18.39 -1.47 1.15
N TYR A 488 -19.53 -1.68 0.49
CA TYR A 488 -20.74 -2.16 1.13
C TYR A 488 -21.29 -3.36 0.35
N PRO A 489 -21.74 -4.42 1.05
CA PRO A 489 -22.27 -5.58 0.36
C PRO A 489 -23.63 -5.26 -0.27
N PRO A 490 -23.98 -5.93 -1.38
CA PRO A 490 -25.24 -5.68 -2.08
C PRO A 490 -26.46 -6.13 -1.25
N PRO A 491 -27.62 -5.44 -1.37
CA PRO A 491 -28.83 -5.73 -0.58
C PRO A 491 -29.45 -7.12 -0.82
N THR A 492 -29.08 -7.78 -1.91
CA THR A 492 -29.74 -8.99 -2.47
C THR A 492 -29.07 -10.30 -2.09
N ALA A 493 -28.05 -10.29 -1.24
CA ALA A 493 -27.36 -11.52 -0.90
C ALA A 493 -28.21 -12.36 0.07
N ASN A 494 -28.98 -13.29 -0.49
CA ASN A 494 -29.59 -14.41 0.25
C ASN A 494 -28.47 -15.33 0.77
N LEU A 495 -27.77 -14.90 1.81
CA LEU A 495 -26.75 -15.67 2.50
C LEU A 495 -27.28 -16.15 3.86
N SER A 496 -26.86 -17.34 4.24
CA SER A 496 -27.21 -17.96 5.53
C SER A 496 -26.61 -17.23 6.74
N ASP A 497 -25.58 -16.41 6.52
CA ASP A 497 -24.89 -15.62 7.53
C ASP A 497 -25.18 -14.12 7.36
N PRO A 498 -25.33 -13.34 8.46
CA PRO A 498 -25.51 -11.90 8.39
C PRO A 498 -24.25 -11.26 7.80
N LEU A 499 -24.43 -10.52 6.71
CA LEU A 499 -23.34 -9.79 6.06
C LEU A 499 -22.80 -8.68 6.96
N PRO A 500 -21.50 -8.34 6.81
CA PRO A 500 -20.94 -7.18 7.47
C PRO A 500 -21.63 -5.89 6.98
N CYS A 501 -21.76 -4.91 7.87
CA CYS A 501 -22.37 -3.62 7.55
C CYS A 501 -21.48 -2.74 6.64
N ALA A 502 -20.19 -3.04 6.55
CA ALA A 502 -19.21 -2.45 5.63
C ALA A 502 -18.01 -3.40 5.51
N PHE A 503 -17.20 -3.27 4.47
CA PHE A 503 -15.93 -3.98 4.36
C PHE A 503 -14.86 -3.10 3.72
N PHE A 504 -13.60 -3.48 3.90
CA PHE A 504 -12.45 -2.80 3.33
C PHE A 504 -11.43 -3.82 2.86
N ARG A 505 -10.46 -3.35 2.08
CA ARG A 505 -9.44 -4.18 1.45
C ARG A 505 -8.07 -3.92 2.06
N VAL A 506 -7.27 -4.96 2.18
CA VAL A 506 -5.92 -4.94 2.77
C VAL A 506 -4.94 -5.64 1.83
N ILE A 507 -3.72 -5.11 1.77
CA ILE A 507 -2.59 -5.72 1.05
C ILE A 507 -1.44 -6.01 2.01
N GLY A 508 -0.68 -7.05 1.72
CA GLY A 508 0.56 -7.38 2.44
C GLY A 508 1.74 -6.55 1.95
N LEU A 509 2.60 -6.12 2.87
CA LEU A 509 3.85 -5.40 2.62
C LEU A 509 5.06 -6.27 2.95
N ARG A 510 5.02 -6.95 4.10
CA ARG A 510 6.08 -7.81 4.63
C ARG A 510 5.49 -9.10 5.19
N GLU A 511 6.28 -10.19 5.16
CA GLU A 511 5.86 -11.46 5.76
C GLU A 511 5.82 -11.34 7.29
N GLY A 512 4.80 -11.92 7.92
CA GLY A 512 4.60 -11.79 9.36
C GLY A 512 3.13 -11.88 9.79
N PHE A 513 2.90 -11.66 11.08
CA PHE A 513 1.58 -11.64 11.70
C PHE A 513 1.33 -10.27 12.33
N THR A 514 0.14 -9.72 12.12
CA THR A 514 -0.31 -8.44 12.68
C THR A 514 -1.80 -8.53 13.00
N GLU A 515 -2.30 -7.60 13.80
CA GLU A 515 -3.72 -7.51 14.11
C GLU A 515 -4.25 -6.15 13.65
N LEU A 516 -5.49 -6.12 13.15
CA LEU A 516 -6.17 -4.87 12.83
C LEU A 516 -7.06 -4.47 14.00
N GLU A 517 -6.90 -3.24 14.45
CA GLU A 517 -7.76 -2.60 15.44
C GLU A 517 -8.77 -1.71 14.72
N ALA A 518 -10.06 -1.93 15.02
CA ALA A 518 -11.13 -1.03 14.61
C ALA A 518 -11.50 -0.09 15.76
N SER A 519 -11.60 1.20 15.46
CA SER A 519 -12.01 2.23 16.41
C SER A 519 -13.06 3.15 15.80
N TYR A 520 -13.99 3.60 16.63
CA TYR A 520 -15.00 4.60 16.29
C TYR A 520 -14.87 5.77 17.26
N VAL A 521 -14.81 6.99 16.73
CA VAL A 521 -14.74 8.22 17.54
C VAL A 521 -16.12 8.87 17.55
N GLY A 522 -16.79 8.83 18.69
CA GLY A 522 -18.05 9.53 18.92
C GLY A 522 -17.86 11.05 19.14
N PRO A 523 -18.94 11.83 19.15
CA PRO A 523 -18.91 13.29 19.28
C PRO A 523 -18.53 13.81 20.68
N LEU A 524 -18.63 12.97 21.71
CA LEU A 524 -18.11 13.27 23.04
C LEU A 524 -16.67 12.73 23.09
N GLU A 525 -15.71 13.64 22.88
CA GLU A 525 -14.29 13.40 23.14
C GLU A 525 -14.15 12.94 24.61
N GLU A 526 -14.03 11.63 24.87
CA GLU A 526 -13.24 11.02 25.97
C GLU A 526 -13.46 9.52 26.20
N THR A 527 -14.34 8.82 25.48
CA THR A 527 -14.41 7.35 25.60
C THR A 527 -14.28 6.65 24.26
N ALA A 528 -13.03 6.41 23.83
CA ALA A 528 -12.73 5.37 22.86
C ALA A 528 -13.18 4.02 23.46
N ARG A 529 -14.36 3.55 23.06
CA ARG A 529 -14.90 2.26 23.50
C ARG A 529 -15.39 1.48 22.31
N THR A 530 -14.47 0.74 21.71
CA THR A 530 -14.47 -0.73 21.66
C THR A 530 -13.42 -1.13 20.62
N SER A 531 -12.31 -1.71 21.06
CA SER A 531 -11.32 -2.29 20.16
C SER A 531 -11.63 -3.77 19.97
N SER A 532 -11.99 -4.13 18.74
CA SER A 532 -11.89 -5.52 18.31
C SER A 532 -10.59 -5.69 17.56
N LEU A 533 -9.96 -6.86 17.70
CA LEU A 533 -8.73 -7.21 17.02
C LEU A 533 -9.04 -8.28 15.97
N PHE A 534 -8.56 -8.08 14.75
CA PHE A 534 -8.68 -9.04 13.67
C PHE A 534 -7.30 -9.54 13.24
N PRO A 535 -7.00 -10.85 13.37
CA PRO A 535 -5.70 -11.38 13.03
C PRO A 535 -5.49 -11.40 11.51
N VAL A 536 -4.32 -10.98 11.06
CA VAL A 536 -3.91 -11.04 9.67
C VAL A 536 -2.50 -11.62 9.56
N ALA A 537 -2.35 -12.71 8.81
CA ALA A 537 -1.04 -13.27 8.46
C ALA A 537 -0.70 -13.00 7.00
N VAL A 538 0.53 -12.59 6.75
CA VAL A 538 1.07 -12.35 5.41
C VAL A 538 2.16 -13.37 5.13
N TYR A 539 2.03 -14.12 4.04
CA TYR A 539 2.96 -15.18 3.69
C TYR A 539 3.44 -15.05 2.24
N ARG A 540 4.66 -15.52 1.99
CA ARG A 540 5.27 -15.58 0.64
C ARG A 540 5.28 -17.00 0.11
N ASP A 541 5.50 -17.13 -1.20
CA ASP A 541 5.74 -18.42 -1.83
C ASP A 541 6.96 -19.14 -1.21
N ILE A 542 6.83 -20.46 -1.09
CA ILE A 542 7.89 -21.36 -0.63
C ILE A 542 9.14 -21.16 -1.50
N LYS A 543 10.29 -21.00 -0.86
CA LYS A 543 11.57 -20.82 -1.53
C LYS A 543 12.58 -21.85 -1.02
N PHE A 544 13.11 -22.65 -1.94
CA PHE A 544 14.19 -23.57 -1.63
C PHE A 544 15.53 -22.83 -1.48
N LEU A 545 16.32 -23.26 -0.50
CA LEU A 545 17.69 -22.79 -0.32
C LEU A 545 18.57 -23.36 -1.43
N GLY A 546 19.53 -22.59 -1.97
CA GLY A 546 20.46 -23.07 -3.01
C GLY A 546 20.21 -22.60 -4.46
N LYS A 547 19.13 -21.86 -4.76
CA LYS A 547 18.73 -21.45 -6.14
C LYS A 547 18.63 -22.62 -7.16
N VAL A 548 18.48 -23.87 -6.71
CA VAL A 548 18.40 -25.03 -7.61
C VAL A 548 16.95 -25.43 -7.81
N SER A 549 16.39 -25.15 -9.00
CA SER A 549 15.13 -25.74 -9.47
C SER A 549 15.28 -27.21 -9.87
N THR A 550 16.52 -27.65 -10.06
CA THR A 550 16.91 -28.97 -10.50
C THR A 550 18.01 -29.53 -9.61
N LEU A 551 17.80 -30.70 -9.01
CA LEU A 551 18.79 -31.39 -8.17
C LEU A 551 19.17 -32.72 -8.82
N ALA A 552 20.46 -33.04 -8.88
CA ALA A 552 20.92 -34.36 -9.31
C ALA A 552 21.50 -35.10 -8.10
N VAL A 553 21.11 -36.33 -7.80
CA VAL A 553 21.59 -37.07 -6.61
C VAL A 553 22.06 -38.45 -7.02
N ALA A 554 23.13 -38.93 -6.39
CA ALA A 554 23.66 -40.26 -6.65
C ALA A 554 22.70 -41.34 -6.14
N VAL A 555 22.56 -42.45 -6.88
CA VAL A 555 21.75 -43.59 -6.42
C VAL A 555 22.26 -44.11 -5.07
N GLY A 556 21.37 -44.50 -4.17
CA GLY A 556 21.68 -44.93 -2.80
C GLY A 556 22.03 -43.80 -1.82
N SER A 557 22.25 -42.57 -2.31
CA SER A 557 22.61 -41.42 -1.46
C SER A 557 21.39 -40.69 -0.89
N SER A 558 21.63 -39.98 0.21
CA SER A 558 20.64 -39.20 0.95
C SER A 558 20.79 -37.70 0.68
N LEU A 559 19.69 -37.04 0.34
CA LEU A 559 19.62 -35.61 0.08
C LEU A 559 18.80 -34.91 1.17
N ARG A 560 19.43 -34.01 1.92
CA ARG A 560 18.70 -33.05 2.78
C ARG A 560 18.30 -31.85 1.93
N VAL A 561 17.00 -31.60 1.85
CA VAL A 561 16.44 -30.41 1.20
C VAL A 561 15.92 -29.48 2.28
N SER A 562 16.25 -28.20 2.15
CA SER A 562 15.77 -27.17 3.06
C SER A 562 15.03 -26.07 2.30
N HIS A 563 13.96 -25.57 2.89
CA HIS A 563 13.15 -24.48 2.37
C HIS A 563 12.86 -23.47 3.47
N ILE A 564 12.59 -22.26 3.03
CA ILE A 564 12.10 -21.14 3.83
C ILE A 564 10.79 -20.64 3.23
N ARG A 565 10.05 -19.85 4.02
CA ARG A 565 8.76 -19.26 3.63
C ARG A 565 7.65 -20.32 3.42
N GLY A 566 6.51 -19.86 2.92
CA GLY A 566 5.25 -20.59 2.96
C GLY A 566 4.37 -20.12 4.12
N PRO A 567 3.14 -20.63 4.25
CA PRO A 567 2.32 -20.39 5.43
C PRO A 567 3.04 -20.94 6.67
N LEU A 568 3.11 -20.16 7.74
CA LEU A 568 3.70 -20.57 9.01
C LEU A 568 2.64 -21.19 9.93
N PRO A 569 3.04 -21.87 11.03
CA PRO A 569 2.09 -22.33 12.04
C PRO A 569 1.22 -21.17 12.52
N TRP A 570 -0.10 -21.35 12.45
CA TRP A 570 -1.03 -20.28 12.78
C TRP A 570 -0.86 -19.84 14.25
N PRO A 571 -0.56 -18.54 14.54
CA PRO A 571 -0.15 -18.13 15.89
C PRO A 571 -1.19 -18.36 17.00
N LEU A 572 -2.49 -18.26 16.67
CA LEU A 572 -3.57 -18.45 17.63
C LEU A 572 -3.95 -19.93 17.81
N ASP A 573 -3.51 -20.82 16.92
CA ASP A 573 -3.75 -22.27 16.96
C ASP A 573 -2.78 -23.01 16.04
N SER A 574 -1.62 -23.40 16.58
CA SER A 574 -0.53 -24.03 15.81
C SER A 574 -0.73 -25.52 15.57
N SER A 575 -1.73 -26.15 16.20
CA SER A 575 -1.94 -27.61 16.17
C SER A 575 -2.36 -28.15 14.80
N HIS A 576 -2.94 -27.28 13.98
CA HIS A 576 -3.44 -27.58 12.63
C HIS A 576 -2.42 -27.35 11.52
N TYR A 577 -1.18 -26.98 11.85
CA TYR A 577 -0.11 -26.80 10.89
C TYR A 577 0.39 -28.12 10.31
N PHE A 578 0.66 -28.16 9.00
CA PHE A 578 1.29 -29.31 8.36
C PHE A 578 2.34 -28.88 7.33
N ALA A 579 3.38 -29.71 7.21
CA ALA A 579 4.39 -29.64 6.18
C ALA A 579 4.67 -31.05 5.66
N ASP A 580 4.19 -31.34 4.45
CA ASP A 580 4.24 -32.67 3.83
C ASP A 580 5.10 -32.65 2.56
N VAL A 581 5.58 -33.83 2.16
CA VAL A 581 6.29 -34.02 0.89
C VAL A 581 5.56 -35.07 0.05
N ARG A 582 5.15 -34.68 -1.15
CA ARG A 582 4.56 -35.58 -2.15
C ARG A 582 5.56 -35.77 -3.29
N MET A 583 5.70 -37.01 -3.77
CA MET A 583 6.64 -37.37 -4.83
C MET A 583 5.89 -38.05 -5.96
N SER A 584 6.21 -37.68 -7.19
CA SER A 584 5.67 -38.32 -8.38
C SER A 584 6.77 -38.62 -9.38
N ALA A 585 6.71 -39.80 -10.00
CA ALA A 585 7.59 -40.11 -11.11
C ALA A 585 7.18 -39.29 -12.35
N SER A 586 8.17 -38.85 -13.12
CA SER A 586 7.91 -38.14 -14.38
C SER A 586 7.18 -39.06 -15.38
N PRO A 587 6.33 -38.54 -16.31
CA PRO A 587 5.53 -39.36 -17.23
C PRO A 587 6.33 -40.36 -18.09
N GLN A 588 7.64 -40.12 -18.23
CA GLN A 588 8.58 -40.93 -19.02
C GLN A 588 9.10 -42.18 -18.27
N THR A 589 8.90 -42.28 -16.94
CA THR A 589 9.45 -43.35 -16.08
C THR A 589 8.39 -43.86 -15.10
N GLN A 590 7.24 -44.33 -15.60
CA GLN A 590 6.09 -44.72 -14.76
C GLN A 590 6.35 -45.92 -13.83
N ASN A 591 7.35 -46.76 -14.12
CA ASN A 591 7.70 -47.96 -13.32
C ASN A 591 8.94 -47.79 -12.45
N ALA A 592 9.44 -46.56 -12.25
CA ALA A 592 10.62 -46.31 -11.43
C ALA A 592 10.30 -46.32 -9.92
N VAL A 593 11.19 -46.92 -9.12
CA VAL A 593 11.06 -46.94 -7.65
C VAL A 593 11.12 -45.51 -7.11
N LEU A 594 10.06 -45.08 -6.41
CA LEU A 594 10.00 -43.74 -5.82
C LEU A 594 11.05 -43.57 -4.72
N PRO A 595 11.55 -42.34 -4.49
CA PRO A 595 12.49 -42.05 -3.42
C PRO A 595 11.86 -42.28 -2.05
N LYS A 596 12.68 -42.69 -1.09
CA LYS A 596 12.22 -42.90 0.29
C LYS A 596 12.38 -41.62 1.11
N LEU A 597 11.30 -41.16 1.74
CA LEU A 597 11.36 -40.09 2.74
C LEU A 597 11.95 -40.65 4.05
N LEU A 598 13.19 -40.30 4.38
CA LEU A 598 13.85 -40.72 5.62
C LEU A 598 13.49 -39.82 6.80
N GLN A 599 13.30 -38.53 6.54
CA GLN A 599 12.92 -37.53 7.55
C GLN A 599 11.85 -36.61 6.95
N ALA A 600 10.69 -36.55 7.59
CA ALA A 600 9.64 -35.58 7.25
C ALA A 600 10.10 -34.13 7.54
N PRO A 601 9.49 -33.11 6.90
CA PRO A 601 9.83 -31.71 7.15
C PRO A 601 9.80 -31.35 8.64
N ARG A 602 10.93 -30.84 9.16
CA ARG A 602 11.05 -30.36 10.53
C ARG A 602 11.84 -29.04 10.57
N PRO A 603 11.54 -28.14 11.51
CA PRO A 603 12.30 -26.91 11.70
C PRO A 603 13.74 -27.23 12.12
N VAL A 604 14.69 -26.47 11.61
CA VAL A 604 16.12 -26.57 11.92
C VAL A 604 16.44 -25.56 13.02
N THR A 605 16.66 -26.02 14.25
CA THR A 605 17.16 -25.20 15.35
C THR A 605 18.66 -24.93 15.12
N MET A 606 19.04 -23.69 14.81
CA MET A 606 20.44 -23.28 14.68
C MET A 606 20.91 -22.61 15.98
N GLU A 607 22.00 -23.11 16.57
CA GLU A 607 22.74 -22.43 17.66
C GLU A 607 24.03 -21.79 17.10
N PRO A 608 24.40 -20.55 17.50
CA PRO A 608 23.61 -19.56 18.24
C PRO A 608 22.68 -18.81 17.27
N VAL A 609 21.47 -18.52 17.75
CA VAL A 609 20.36 -17.90 17.01
C VAL A 609 20.78 -16.53 16.43
N PRO A 610 20.92 -16.38 15.10
CA PRO A 610 20.81 -15.08 14.47
C PRO A 610 19.31 -14.73 14.40
N SER A 611 18.95 -13.52 14.81
CA SER A 611 17.67 -12.81 14.63
C SER A 611 16.49 -13.59 13.99
N GLU A 612 15.37 -13.62 14.72
CA GLU A 612 14.07 -14.31 14.57
C GLU A 612 13.40 -14.56 13.19
N ASP A 613 13.96 -14.24 12.03
CA ASP A 613 13.11 -14.00 10.84
C ASP A 613 12.96 -15.11 9.79
N ASP A 614 13.63 -16.27 9.88
CA ASP A 614 13.40 -17.36 8.90
C ASP A 614 13.45 -18.74 9.55
N SER A 615 12.27 -19.29 9.89
CA SER A 615 12.12 -20.69 10.27
C SER A 615 12.50 -21.59 9.08
N VAL A 616 13.71 -22.15 9.08
CA VAL A 616 14.16 -23.08 8.05
C VAL A 616 13.60 -24.47 8.31
N TYR A 617 12.88 -25.03 7.35
CA TYR A 617 12.38 -26.40 7.44
C TYR A 617 13.20 -27.32 6.52
N SER A 618 13.59 -28.49 7.03
CA SER A 618 14.35 -29.47 6.26
C SER A 618 13.73 -30.87 6.30
N PHE A 619 13.85 -31.59 5.19
CA PHE A 619 13.48 -33.00 5.05
C PHE A 619 14.60 -33.76 4.36
N VAL A 620 14.62 -35.09 4.51
CA VAL A 620 15.66 -35.94 3.94
C VAL A 620 15.04 -37.01 3.04
N LEU A 621 15.47 -37.03 1.79
CA LEU A 621 15.13 -38.03 0.79
C LEU A 621 16.28 -39.01 0.61
N ARG A 622 16.00 -40.27 0.30
CA ARG A 622 17.00 -41.22 -0.18
C ARG A 622 16.64 -41.69 -1.57
N CYS A 623 17.62 -41.65 -2.45
CA CYS A 623 17.50 -42.17 -3.79
C CYS A 623 17.55 -43.70 -3.79
N GLU A 624 16.49 -44.37 -4.23
CA GLU A 624 16.44 -45.84 -4.29
C GLU A 624 16.83 -46.40 -5.66
N ALA A 625 16.51 -45.69 -6.76
CA ALA A 625 16.83 -46.08 -8.12
C ALA A 625 17.05 -44.87 -9.04
N SER A 626 17.72 -45.07 -10.17
CA SER A 626 17.91 -44.05 -11.19
C SER A 626 16.58 -43.64 -11.87
N GLY A 627 16.39 -42.35 -12.16
CA GLY A 627 15.15 -41.83 -12.75
C GLY A 627 14.93 -40.33 -12.54
N ARG A 628 13.83 -39.80 -13.10
CA ARG A 628 13.41 -38.39 -12.94
C ARG A 628 12.14 -38.30 -12.11
N PHE A 629 12.19 -37.49 -11.05
CA PHE A 629 11.13 -37.38 -10.06
C PHE A 629 10.84 -35.93 -9.71
N ASP A 630 9.56 -35.58 -9.59
CA ASP A 630 9.12 -34.29 -9.11
C ASP A 630 8.73 -34.41 -7.63
N VAL A 631 9.37 -33.57 -6.81
CA VAL A 631 9.16 -33.50 -5.37
C VAL A 631 8.38 -32.23 -5.07
N HIS A 632 7.17 -32.38 -4.58
CA HIS A 632 6.30 -31.30 -4.17
C HIS A 632 6.31 -31.17 -2.65
N VAL A 633 6.77 -30.03 -2.16
CA VAL A 633 6.59 -29.67 -0.75
C VAL A 633 5.23 -29.00 -0.62
N LEU A 634 4.41 -29.44 0.34
CA LEU A 634 3.11 -28.86 0.66
C LEU A 634 3.17 -28.29 2.08
N VAL A 635 2.85 -27.01 2.23
CA VAL A 635 2.85 -26.32 3.53
C VAL A 635 1.55 -25.54 3.69
N GLY A 636 0.92 -25.64 4.85
CA GLY A 636 -0.33 -24.93 5.14
C GLY A 636 -0.86 -25.21 6.55
N ASN A 637 -2.05 -24.69 6.82
CA ASN A 637 -2.82 -24.99 8.02
C ASN A 637 -4.14 -25.67 7.63
N GLU A 638 -4.70 -26.49 8.52
CA GLU A 638 -6.08 -26.98 8.39
C GLU A 638 -7.08 -25.96 8.96
N PRO A 639 -8.34 -25.95 8.49
CA PRO A 639 -9.33 -24.99 8.97
C PRO A 639 -9.55 -25.07 10.48
N SER A 640 -9.43 -23.93 11.16
CA SER A 640 -9.62 -23.79 12.62
C SER A 640 -10.66 -22.71 12.94
N ARG A 641 -10.97 -22.51 14.22
CA ARG A 641 -11.92 -21.47 14.66
C ARG A 641 -11.46 -20.05 14.31
N THR A 642 -10.15 -19.80 14.33
CA THR A 642 -9.54 -18.49 14.09
C THR A 642 -8.94 -18.35 12.69
N ASN A 643 -8.76 -19.46 11.97
CA ASN A 643 -8.34 -19.49 10.57
C ASN A 643 -9.27 -20.40 9.75
N VAL A 644 -10.41 -19.86 9.32
CA VAL A 644 -11.48 -20.62 8.66
C VAL A 644 -11.10 -21.06 7.24
N LYS A 645 -10.29 -20.24 6.54
CA LYS A 645 -9.89 -20.43 5.14
C LYS A 645 -8.37 -20.35 4.99
N PRO A 646 -7.63 -21.32 5.54
CA PRO A 646 -6.17 -21.30 5.52
C PRO A 646 -5.63 -21.54 4.11
N ALA A 647 -4.51 -20.89 3.82
CA ALA A 647 -3.79 -21.09 2.58
C ALA A 647 -2.96 -22.38 2.63
N VAL A 648 -2.93 -23.07 1.50
CA VAL A 648 -2.06 -24.21 1.27
C VAL A 648 -1.21 -23.90 0.05
N LEU A 649 0.11 -23.91 0.24
CA LEU A 649 1.08 -23.67 -0.82
C LEU A 649 1.80 -24.95 -1.20
N THR A 650 2.18 -25.03 -2.47
CA THR A 650 3.12 -26.04 -2.94
C THR A 650 4.24 -25.41 -3.76
N ALA A 651 5.43 -26.00 -3.67
CA ALA A 651 6.54 -25.72 -4.57
C ALA A 651 7.16 -27.02 -5.08
N PRO A 652 7.31 -27.17 -6.41
CA PRO A 652 7.96 -28.32 -7.01
C PRO A 652 9.49 -28.16 -7.04
N ILE A 653 10.19 -29.28 -6.93
CA ILE A 653 11.61 -29.45 -7.25
C ILE A 653 11.73 -30.63 -8.19
N THR A 654 12.40 -30.44 -9.32
CA THR A 654 12.73 -31.57 -10.19
C THR A 654 14.03 -32.19 -9.70
N SER A 655 14.00 -33.49 -9.44
CA SER A 655 15.14 -34.27 -8.98
C SER A 655 15.51 -35.35 -10.00
N PHE A 656 16.80 -35.50 -10.27
CA PHE A 656 17.39 -36.48 -11.17
C PHE A 656 18.24 -37.44 -10.36
N PHE A 657 17.86 -38.70 -10.35
CA PHE A 657 18.62 -39.76 -9.72
C PHE A 657 19.42 -40.52 -10.76
N THR A 658 20.73 -40.59 -10.58
CA THR A 658 21.62 -41.16 -11.59
C THR A 658 22.87 -41.74 -10.97
N GLU A 659 23.43 -42.75 -11.64
CA GLU A 659 24.70 -43.33 -11.29
C GLU A 659 25.84 -42.30 -11.49
N PRO A 660 26.85 -42.27 -10.60
CA PRO A 660 28.05 -41.47 -10.81
C PRO A 660 28.86 -42.03 -11.99
N ARG A 661 29.28 -41.18 -12.95
CA ARG A 661 29.97 -41.64 -14.19
C ARG A 661 31.24 -40.88 -14.58
N SER A 662 31.44 -39.60 -14.27
CA SER A 662 32.66 -38.88 -14.72
C SER A 662 33.34 -38.03 -13.64
N THR A 663 34.68 -38.10 -13.72
CA THR A 663 35.76 -37.37 -13.01
C THR A 663 35.38 -36.49 -11.82
N ALA A 664 35.89 -36.86 -10.64
CA ALA A 664 35.84 -36.00 -9.47
C ALA A 664 36.68 -34.73 -9.74
N ALA A 665 36.04 -33.56 -9.77
CA ALA A 665 36.75 -32.29 -9.80
C ALA A 665 37.07 -31.86 -8.37
N PHE A 666 38.22 -31.21 -8.17
CA PHE A 666 38.60 -30.69 -6.85
C PHE A 666 38.23 -29.20 -6.76
N THR A 667 37.87 -28.76 -5.57
CA THR A 667 37.95 -27.34 -5.21
C THR A 667 38.77 -27.24 -3.93
N CYS A 668 39.64 -26.24 -3.85
CA CYS A 668 40.55 -26.07 -2.72
C CYS A 668 40.23 -24.77 -2.00
N SER A 669 40.17 -24.81 -0.68
CA SER A 669 39.97 -23.64 0.18
C SER A 669 40.88 -23.75 1.39
N ALA A 670 41.59 -22.67 1.75
CA ALA A 670 42.39 -22.65 2.97
C ALA A 670 41.47 -22.50 4.20
N THR A 671 41.69 -23.30 5.24
CA THR A 671 40.85 -23.26 6.46
C THR A 671 41.57 -22.62 7.63
N ARG A 672 41.06 -21.48 8.11
CA ARG A 672 41.50 -20.88 9.38
C ARG A 672 41.05 -21.75 10.55
N THR A 673 41.99 -22.07 11.44
CA THR A 673 41.65 -22.53 12.79
C THR A 673 41.41 -21.29 13.67
N ALA A 674 40.22 -21.22 14.28
CA ALA A 674 39.86 -20.14 15.18
C ALA A 674 40.63 -20.28 16.51
N SER A 675 41.82 -19.68 16.59
CA SER A 675 42.48 -19.37 17.85
C SER A 675 43.60 -18.34 17.62
N MET A 676 43.22 -17.08 17.45
CA MET A 676 44.03 -15.91 17.76
C MET A 676 43.04 -14.75 17.94
N SER A 677 42.50 -14.63 19.15
CA SER A 677 41.80 -13.44 19.59
C SER A 677 42.84 -12.37 19.92
N VAL A 678 42.96 -11.36 19.05
CA VAL A 678 43.19 -9.93 19.33
C VAL A 678 43.47 -9.22 18.00
N LEU A 679 42.81 -8.08 17.80
CA LEU A 679 42.80 -7.17 16.64
C LEU A 679 41.90 -7.58 15.46
N LYS A 680 40.65 -7.13 15.59
CA LYS A 680 39.60 -7.15 14.58
C LYS A 680 39.41 -5.71 14.07
N GLN A 681 40.07 -5.36 12.97
CA GLN A 681 39.62 -4.29 12.06
C GLN A 681 40.48 -4.28 10.78
N ILE A 682 39.78 -4.31 9.64
CA ILE A 682 40.27 -4.12 8.27
C ILE A 682 41.11 -5.29 7.73
N PHE A 683 40.45 -6.39 7.38
CA PHE A 683 40.93 -7.29 6.32
C PHE A 683 39.76 -7.68 5.44
N LEU A 684 39.87 -7.35 4.16
CA LEU A 684 38.96 -7.73 3.08
C LEU A 684 38.82 -9.26 3.06
N GLU A 685 37.58 -9.72 3.01
CA GLU A 685 37.23 -11.14 2.97
C GLU A 685 37.79 -11.80 1.70
N CYS A 686 38.60 -12.86 1.81
CA CYS A 686 38.90 -13.70 0.65
C CYS A 686 37.60 -14.38 0.18
N ARG A 687 37.08 -13.95 -0.97
CA ARG A 687 35.96 -14.59 -1.66
C ARG A 687 36.23 -16.06 -1.92
N ARG A 688 35.19 -16.89 -1.80
CA ARG A 688 35.19 -18.30 -2.21
C ARG A 688 35.38 -18.40 -3.74
N TYR A 689 36.56 -18.78 -4.20
CA TYR A 689 36.79 -19.07 -5.62
C TYR A 689 36.45 -20.54 -5.93
N ALA A 690 35.47 -20.73 -6.81
CA ALA A 690 35.15 -22.03 -7.40
C ALA A 690 35.87 -22.18 -8.74
N PHE A 691 36.98 -22.91 -8.76
CA PHE A 691 37.66 -23.27 -10.01
C PHE A 691 36.84 -24.31 -10.77
N THR A 692 36.45 -24.01 -12.01
CA THR A 692 35.74 -24.95 -12.91
C THR A 692 36.70 -25.77 -13.77
N LEU A 693 37.94 -25.33 -13.96
CA LEU A 693 39.02 -26.04 -14.65
C LEU A 693 40.31 -25.81 -13.87
N LEU A 694 40.86 -26.86 -13.26
CA LEU A 694 42.08 -26.77 -12.46
C LEU A 694 43.33 -26.90 -13.34
N PRO A 695 44.36 -26.05 -13.15
CA PRO A 695 45.68 -26.34 -13.66
C PRO A 695 46.21 -27.64 -13.06
N SER A 696 47.08 -28.35 -13.78
CA SER A 696 47.68 -29.63 -13.36
C SER A 696 48.52 -29.54 -12.07
N LYS A 697 48.86 -28.32 -11.62
CA LYS A 697 49.55 -27.98 -10.36
C LYS A 697 48.92 -26.74 -9.69
N ILE A 698 48.57 -26.83 -8.40
CA ILE A 698 48.08 -25.72 -7.56
C ILE A 698 49.17 -25.32 -6.56
N LEU A 699 49.42 -24.01 -6.38
CA LEU A 699 50.34 -23.46 -5.39
C LEU A 699 49.60 -23.05 -4.11
N VAL A 700 50.04 -23.53 -2.94
CA VAL A 700 49.35 -23.32 -1.66
C VAL A 700 50.36 -23.01 -0.56
N THR A 701 49.97 -22.16 0.40
CA THR A 701 50.78 -21.86 1.60
C THR A 701 51.00 -23.11 2.44
N ASN A 702 52.18 -23.22 3.05
CA ASN A 702 52.52 -24.31 3.97
C ASN A 702 52.23 -23.99 5.45
N LYS A 703 51.59 -22.86 5.77
CA LYS A 703 51.30 -22.44 7.16
C LYS A 703 50.00 -23.01 7.74
N GLU A 704 49.05 -23.40 6.91
CA GLU A 704 47.72 -23.84 7.36
C GLU A 704 47.29 -25.13 6.63
N PRO A 705 46.40 -25.96 7.22
CA PRO A 705 45.77 -27.07 6.52
C PRO A 705 44.95 -26.58 5.31
N LEU A 706 45.12 -27.25 4.18
CA LEU A 706 44.32 -27.02 2.97
C LEU A 706 43.09 -27.93 2.98
N ARG A 707 41.88 -27.37 2.93
CA ARG A 707 40.67 -28.15 2.68
C ARG A 707 40.52 -28.39 1.18
N VAL A 708 40.36 -29.66 0.81
CA VAL A 708 40.07 -30.09 -0.56
C VAL A 708 38.66 -30.67 -0.57
N GLU A 709 37.71 -30.04 -1.27
CA GLU A 709 36.37 -30.58 -1.48
C GLU A 709 36.28 -31.34 -2.81
N LEU A 710 35.47 -32.39 -2.80
CA LEU A 710 35.25 -33.29 -3.92
C LEU A 710 33.92 -32.95 -4.61
N ILE A 711 33.97 -32.80 -5.93
CA ILE A 711 32.82 -32.57 -6.80
C ILE A 711 32.65 -33.80 -7.68
N ILE A 712 31.57 -34.57 -7.49
CA ILE A 712 31.28 -35.77 -8.28
C ILE A 712 30.19 -35.42 -9.29
N LYS A 713 30.37 -35.80 -10.57
CA LYS A 713 29.42 -35.49 -11.64
C LYS A 713 28.75 -36.74 -12.20
N GLY A 714 27.48 -36.57 -12.57
CA GLY A 714 26.69 -37.58 -13.26
C GLY A 714 26.99 -37.63 -14.77
N PRO A 715 26.32 -38.51 -15.52
CA PRO A 715 26.53 -38.71 -16.96
C PRO A 715 26.21 -37.46 -17.78
N SER A 716 25.29 -36.63 -17.30
CA SER A 716 24.87 -35.36 -17.90
C SER A 716 25.81 -34.18 -17.58
N GLY A 717 26.89 -34.42 -16.83
CA GLY A 717 27.81 -33.37 -16.38
C GLY A 717 27.32 -32.54 -15.19
N LEU A 718 26.12 -32.81 -14.67
CA LEU A 718 25.57 -32.19 -13.46
C LEU A 718 26.30 -32.70 -12.20
N GLU A 719 26.60 -31.81 -11.25
CA GLU A 719 27.14 -32.18 -9.93
C GLU A 719 26.08 -32.98 -9.15
N LEU A 720 26.48 -34.14 -8.64
CA LEU A 720 25.64 -35.00 -7.81
C LEU A 720 25.69 -34.53 -6.36
N PHE A 721 24.51 -34.26 -5.80
CA PHE A 721 24.27 -33.93 -4.41
C PHE A 721 24.06 -35.21 -3.61
N GLY A 722 24.64 -35.31 -2.41
CA GLY A 722 24.58 -36.56 -1.63
C GLY A 722 25.46 -37.63 -2.28
N THR A 723 26.59 -37.93 -1.65
CA THR A 723 27.58 -38.91 -2.11
C THR A 723 27.89 -39.93 -1.01
N ASP A 724 26.98 -40.08 -0.05
CA ASP A 724 27.07 -41.01 1.07
C ASP A 724 27.04 -42.49 0.64
N SER A 725 26.53 -42.80 -0.56
CA SER A 725 26.62 -44.14 -1.16
C SER A 725 27.96 -44.43 -1.87
N LEU A 726 28.91 -43.48 -1.85
CA LEU A 726 30.24 -43.63 -2.45
C LEU A 726 31.29 -43.81 -1.36
N ARG A 727 31.93 -44.98 -1.34
CA ARG A 727 33.15 -45.19 -0.55
C ARG A 727 34.30 -44.49 -1.26
N THR A 728 34.73 -43.37 -0.69
CA THR A 728 35.82 -42.55 -1.23
C THR A 728 37.09 -42.76 -0.40
N VAL A 729 38.24 -42.83 -1.07
CA VAL A 729 39.56 -42.92 -0.44
C VAL A 729 40.48 -41.92 -1.13
N ALA A 730 41.18 -41.10 -0.35
CA ALA A 730 42.20 -40.17 -0.82
C ALA A 730 43.59 -40.69 -0.44
N HIS A 731 44.54 -40.63 -1.38
CA HIS A 731 45.92 -41.05 -1.18
C HIS A 731 46.88 -39.95 -1.65
N LEU A 732 47.83 -39.57 -0.80
CA LEU A 732 48.81 -38.49 -1.01
C LEU A 732 50.21 -39.07 -1.26
N SER A 733 50.68 -39.01 -2.50
CA SER A 733 52.02 -39.50 -2.90
C SER A 733 52.96 -38.34 -3.27
N PRO A 734 54.26 -38.40 -2.99
CA PRO A 734 55.19 -37.38 -3.46
C PRO A 734 55.43 -37.52 -4.98
N THR A 735 55.60 -36.42 -5.71
CA THR A 735 55.97 -36.45 -7.13
C THR A 735 57.46 -36.72 -7.30
N ALA A 736 57.85 -37.59 -8.22
CA ALA A 736 59.22 -38.12 -8.38
C ALA A 736 60.29 -37.12 -8.90
N ASP A 737 60.00 -35.83 -9.00
CA ASP A 737 60.80 -34.88 -9.80
C ASP A 737 61.99 -34.20 -9.09
N THR A 738 62.32 -34.54 -7.84
CA THR A 738 63.59 -34.08 -7.23
C THR A 738 64.24 -35.16 -6.39
N SER A 739 65.32 -35.75 -6.93
CA SER A 739 66.36 -36.50 -6.20
C SER A 739 65.86 -37.43 -5.07
N GLY A 740 65.06 -38.45 -5.40
CA GLY A 740 64.98 -39.77 -4.72
C GLY A 740 64.99 -39.90 -3.17
N ARG A 741 64.75 -38.86 -2.35
CA ARG A 741 64.96 -38.95 -0.87
C ARG A 741 63.88 -38.33 0.02
N THR A 742 62.78 -37.81 -0.51
CA THR A 742 61.68 -37.25 0.29
C THR A 742 60.45 -38.17 0.27
N LYS A 743 60.28 -38.97 1.33
CA LYS A 743 59.02 -39.69 1.62
C LYS A 743 57.89 -38.68 1.86
N SER A 744 56.67 -38.95 1.43
CA SER A 744 55.47 -38.10 1.65
C SER A 744 55.29 -37.73 3.12
N GLU A 745 55.66 -38.64 4.02
CA GLU A 745 55.74 -38.43 5.46
C GLU A 745 56.55 -37.21 5.87
N LYS A 746 57.47 -36.67 5.06
CA LYS A 746 58.24 -35.45 5.40
C LYS A 746 57.51 -34.15 5.06
N ILE A 747 56.47 -34.21 4.22
CA ILE A 747 55.77 -33.03 3.67
C ILE A 747 54.37 -32.88 4.30
N VAL A 748 53.63 -33.98 4.43
CA VAL A 748 52.25 -33.99 4.98
C VAL A 748 52.16 -34.89 6.22
N THR A 749 51.20 -34.61 7.10
CA THR A 749 50.96 -35.42 8.31
C THR A 749 50.35 -36.78 8.01
N GLU A 750 49.31 -36.82 7.18
CA GLU A 750 48.55 -38.03 6.83
C GLU A 750 48.70 -38.36 5.34
N VAL A 751 49.06 -39.59 5.01
CA VAL A 751 49.20 -40.07 3.61
C VAL A 751 47.84 -40.49 3.04
N GLU A 752 46.93 -40.98 3.88
CA GLU A 752 45.55 -41.33 3.53
C GLU A 752 44.59 -40.56 4.44
N PRO A 753 44.28 -39.29 4.15
CA PRO A 753 43.45 -38.48 5.02
C PRO A 753 42.01 -38.97 5.05
N SER A 754 41.37 -38.91 6.21
CA SER A 754 39.95 -39.27 6.34
C SER A 754 39.05 -38.29 5.57
N ILE A 755 38.09 -38.82 4.82
CA ILE A 755 37.11 -38.02 4.10
C ILE A 755 35.95 -37.71 5.04
N HIS A 756 35.73 -36.42 5.26
CA HIS A 756 34.66 -35.89 6.08
C HIS A 756 33.48 -35.46 5.22
N LEU A 757 32.26 -35.72 5.67
CA LEU A 757 31.06 -35.04 5.18
C LEU A 757 30.76 -33.86 6.10
N SER A 758 30.47 -32.70 5.53
CA SER A 758 30.09 -31.53 6.35
C SER A 758 28.80 -31.80 7.12
N THR A 759 28.91 -31.92 8.45
CA THR A 759 27.79 -32.20 9.36
C THR A 759 27.20 -30.94 10.00
N SER A 760 27.93 -29.82 10.09
CA SER A 760 27.51 -28.62 10.81
C SER A 760 27.10 -27.46 9.89
N LEU A 761 25.85 -27.00 10.00
CA LEU A 761 25.43 -25.68 9.50
C LEU A 761 26.07 -24.60 10.37
N SER A 762 27.16 -23.97 9.94
CA SER A 762 27.73 -22.81 10.64
C SER A 762 26.89 -21.56 10.36
N ALA A 763 26.56 -20.81 11.42
CA ALA A 763 25.43 -19.89 11.51
C ALA A 763 25.50 -18.57 10.72
N THR A 764 26.57 -18.22 10.00
CA THR A 764 26.72 -16.81 9.57
C THR A 764 27.32 -16.55 8.18
N SER A 765 27.53 -17.54 7.30
CA SER A 765 27.83 -17.21 5.90
C SER A 765 27.35 -18.26 4.89
N ASP A 766 26.35 -17.85 4.10
CA ASP A 766 25.76 -18.51 2.94
C ASP A 766 24.83 -19.72 3.14
N LEU A 767 23.61 -19.47 3.66
CA LEU A 767 22.46 -20.39 3.45
C LEU A 767 22.12 -20.58 1.95
N ALA A 768 22.62 -19.73 1.05
CA ALA A 768 22.33 -19.77 -0.38
C ALA A 768 23.24 -20.70 -1.19
N ASN A 769 24.38 -21.16 -0.66
CA ASN A 769 25.38 -21.95 -1.40
C ASN A 769 25.74 -23.29 -0.74
N TYR A 770 25.00 -23.72 0.29
CA TYR A 770 25.37 -24.90 1.09
C TYR A 770 25.14 -26.22 0.32
N ARG A 771 26.11 -26.60 -0.52
CA ARG A 771 26.23 -27.95 -1.09
C ARG A 771 27.03 -28.80 -0.09
N ARG A 772 26.44 -29.88 0.42
CA ARG A 772 27.17 -30.86 1.26
C ARG A 772 28.19 -31.60 0.40
N ARG A 773 29.41 -31.06 0.27
CA ARG A 773 30.53 -31.74 -0.38
C ARG A 773 31.30 -32.56 0.63
N SER A 774 31.73 -33.75 0.22
CA SER A 774 32.76 -34.49 0.93
C SER A 774 34.09 -33.75 0.78
N TYR A 775 34.85 -33.62 1.86
CA TYR A 775 36.13 -32.93 1.86
C TYR A 775 37.15 -33.67 2.74
N PHE A 776 38.43 -33.40 2.52
CA PHE A 776 39.51 -33.84 3.39
C PHE A 776 40.54 -32.71 3.54
N HIS A 777 41.42 -32.82 4.53
CA HIS A 777 42.47 -31.84 4.77
C HIS A 777 43.83 -32.37 4.32
N ILE A 778 44.58 -31.53 3.60
CA ILE A 778 46.01 -31.72 3.36
C ILE A 778 46.73 -30.84 4.38
N THR A 779 47.27 -31.47 5.42
CA THR A 779 47.94 -30.76 6.52
C THR A 779 49.45 -30.88 6.36
N PRO A 780 50.19 -29.76 6.31
CA PRO A 780 51.65 -29.79 6.28
C PRO A 780 52.19 -30.43 7.56
N ARG A 781 53.22 -31.27 7.47
CA ARG A 781 53.79 -31.96 8.64
C ARG A 781 54.33 -30.98 9.68
N LEU A 782 55.07 -29.97 9.24
CA LEU A 782 55.51 -28.85 10.07
C LEU A 782 54.99 -27.56 9.42
N PRO A 783 53.95 -26.93 10.00
CA PRO A 783 53.40 -25.68 9.50
C PRO A 783 54.50 -24.61 9.34
N GLY A 784 54.56 -23.97 8.17
CA GLY A 784 55.55 -22.95 7.81
C GLY A 784 56.89 -23.49 7.33
N VAL A 785 57.23 -24.76 7.59
CA VAL A 785 58.55 -25.36 7.28
C VAL A 785 58.47 -26.41 6.18
N SER A 786 57.46 -27.29 6.20
CA SER A 786 57.32 -28.35 5.19
C SER A 786 57.04 -27.74 3.81
N ALA A 787 57.89 -28.00 2.82
CA ALA A 787 57.73 -27.53 1.45
C ALA A 787 57.97 -28.67 0.44
N GLY A 788 57.20 -28.70 -0.64
CA GLY A 788 57.30 -29.76 -1.66
C GLY A 788 56.01 -29.96 -2.46
N ILE A 789 56.05 -30.87 -3.43
CA ILE A 789 54.91 -31.21 -4.30
C ILE A 789 54.32 -32.55 -3.88
N VAL A 790 53.00 -32.58 -3.68
CA VAL A 790 52.20 -33.74 -3.31
C VAL A 790 51.17 -34.01 -4.40
N LEU A 791 51.19 -35.22 -4.94
CA LEU A 791 50.15 -35.75 -5.82
C LEU A 791 49.03 -36.35 -4.99
N VAL A 792 47.87 -35.71 -5.06
CA VAL A 792 46.61 -36.15 -4.47
C VAL A 792 45.93 -37.09 -5.48
N LYS A 793 45.68 -38.34 -5.12
CA LYS A 793 44.89 -39.29 -5.91
C LYS A 793 43.65 -39.71 -5.11
N VAL A 794 42.47 -39.45 -5.64
CA VAL A 794 41.21 -39.83 -5.00
C VAL A 794 40.52 -40.89 -5.84
N VAL A 795 40.09 -41.96 -5.18
CA VAL A 795 39.35 -43.08 -5.78
C VAL A 795 38.00 -43.18 -5.09
N ALA A 796 36.92 -43.24 -5.87
CA ALA A 796 35.56 -43.41 -5.36
C ALA A 796 34.94 -44.68 -5.95
N LYS A 797 34.39 -45.54 -5.09
CA LYS A 797 33.67 -46.74 -5.49
C LYS A 797 32.22 -46.66 -5.00
N HIS A 798 31.27 -46.92 -5.89
CA HIS A 798 29.86 -46.97 -5.55
C HIS A 798 29.51 -48.30 -4.90
N GLU A 799 28.87 -48.27 -3.73
CA GLU A 799 28.43 -49.46 -3.00
C GLU A 799 26.92 -49.37 -2.75
N TRP A 800 26.09 -49.75 -3.73
CA TRP A 800 24.64 -49.85 -3.59
C TRP A 800 24.10 -51.17 -4.20
N PRO A 801 23.15 -51.86 -3.55
CA PRO A 801 22.56 -53.07 -4.10
C PRO A 801 21.77 -52.75 -5.38
N ALA A 802 22.00 -53.53 -6.45
CA ALA A 802 21.32 -53.50 -7.75
C ALA A 802 21.92 -52.66 -8.90
N GLU A 803 22.96 -51.84 -8.71
CA GLU A 803 23.66 -51.13 -9.80
C GLU A 803 25.20 -51.23 -9.65
N GLN A 804 25.90 -51.70 -10.70
CA GLN A 804 27.37 -51.72 -10.74
C GLN A 804 27.89 -50.44 -11.40
N SER A 805 28.58 -49.57 -10.65
CA SER A 805 29.21 -48.36 -11.20
C SER A 805 30.72 -48.54 -11.39
N ALA A 806 31.27 -47.79 -12.35
CA ALA A 806 32.70 -47.73 -12.61
C ALA A 806 33.46 -47.07 -11.45
N VAL A 807 34.67 -47.55 -11.18
CA VAL A 807 35.56 -46.91 -10.19
C VAL A 807 35.98 -45.55 -10.73
N LEU A 808 35.64 -44.48 -10.00
CA LEU A 808 36.02 -43.12 -10.36
C LEU A 808 37.40 -42.81 -9.78
N SER A 809 38.27 -42.17 -10.55
CA SER A 809 39.56 -41.68 -10.07
C SER A 809 39.86 -40.26 -10.53
N ALA A 810 40.43 -39.44 -9.66
CA ALA A 810 40.92 -38.11 -9.99
C ALA A 810 42.28 -37.85 -9.35
N SER A 811 43.12 -37.06 -10.02
CA SER A 811 44.46 -36.72 -9.54
C SER A 811 44.70 -35.21 -9.59
N LEU A 812 45.38 -34.67 -8.58
CA LEU A 812 45.70 -33.25 -8.44
C LEU A 812 47.11 -33.08 -7.85
N SER A 813 47.96 -32.27 -8.47
CA SER A 813 49.27 -31.93 -7.87
C SER A 813 49.16 -30.64 -7.06
N VAL A 814 49.58 -30.67 -5.80
CA VAL A 814 49.57 -29.54 -4.86
C VAL A 814 51.01 -29.23 -4.44
N ARG A 815 51.46 -27.99 -4.62
CA ARG A 815 52.78 -27.51 -4.16
C ARG A 815 52.61 -26.67 -2.90
N LEU A 816 53.16 -27.15 -1.79
CA LEU A 816 53.26 -26.42 -0.52
C LEU A 816 54.53 -25.56 -0.54
N SER A 817 54.37 -24.24 -0.43
CA SER A 817 55.48 -23.27 -0.40
C SER A 817 55.36 -22.33 0.81
N PRO A 818 56.49 -21.86 1.38
CA PRO A 818 56.48 -20.78 2.37
C PRO A 818 56.00 -19.46 1.73
N PRO A 819 55.39 -18.53 2.50
CA PRO A 819 55.01 -17.22 1.98
C PRO A 819 56.24 -16.36 1.64
N VAL A 820 56.10 -15.46 0.67
CA VAL A 820 57.12 -14.44 0.38
C VAL A 820 57.20 -13.45 1.55
N SER A 821 58.39 -12.93 1.86
CA SER A 821 58.64 -11.96 2.93
C SER A 821 59.34 -10.71 2.38
N ILE A 822 58.82 -9.53 2.73
CA ILE A 822 59.31 -8.21 2.31
C ILE A 822 60.18 -7.59 3.41
N TYR A 823 61.40 -7.18 3.08
CA TYR A 823 62.35 -6.54 4.00
C TYR A 823 62.69 -5.10 3.58
N PRO A 824 62.76 -4.15 4.55
CA PRO A 824 62.51 -4.28 5.99
C PRO A 824 61.05 -4.57 6.36
N SER A 825 60.83 -5.18 7.53
CA SER A 825 59.54 -5.75 7.96
C SER A 825 58.48 -4.73 8.40
N ASN A 826 58.76 -3.43 8.33
CA ASN A 826 57.87 -2.36 8.77
C ASN A 826 57.29 -1.63 7.55
N ASP A 827 56.16 -0.95 7.74
CA ASP A 827 55.57 -0.08 6.70
C ASP A 827 56.51 1.07 6.31
N PHE A 828 56.41 1.51 5.07
CA PHE A 828 57.33 2.47 4.47
C PHE A 828 56.73 3.88 4.42
N GLN A 829 57.54 4.90 4.64
CA GLN A 829 57.16 6.31 4.45
C GLN A 829 58.01 6.93 3.34
N LEU A 830 57.34 7.56 2.38
CA LEU A 830 58.00 8.32 1.31
C LEU A 830 57.64 9.80 1.45
N LEU A 831 58.60 10.68 1.21
CA LEU A 831 58.33 12.11 1.17
C LEU A 831 57.59 12.47 -0.12
N TYR A 832 56.65 13.42 -0.03
CA TYR A 832 55.89 13.92 -1.17
C TYR A 832 56.79 14.72 -2.13
N HIS A 833 57.61 14.02 -2.92
CA HIS A 833 58.58 14.60 -3.85
C HIS A 833 58.84 13.67 -5.04
N THR A 834 58.99 14.22 -6.24
CA THR A 834 59.10 13.47 -7.52
C THR A 834 60.36 12.60 -7.65
N LYS A 835 61.32 12.73 -6.73
CA LYS A 835 62.57 11.94 -6.69
C LYS A 835 62.69 11.02 -5.46
N ALA A 836 61.64 10.87 -4.66
CA ALA A 836 61.67 9.97 -3.52
C ALA A 836 61.58 8.50 -3.99
N THR A 837 62.57 7.67 -3.64
CA THR A 837 62.64 6.24 -4.00
C THR A 837 63.02 5.40 -2.77
N ALA A 838 62.53 4.16 -2.68
CA ALA A 838 62.88 3.20 -1.63
C ALA A 838 63.18 1.81 -2.24
N ASP A 839 64.24 1.16 -1.76
CA ASP A 839 64.64 -0.18 -2.17
C ASP A 839 64.04 -1.23 -1.23
N VAL A 840 63.53 -2.33 -1.79
CA VAL A 840 62.83 -3.39 -1.05
C VAL A 840 63.42 -4.75 -1.41
N HIS A 841 63.77 -5.57 -0.42
CA HIS A 841 64.32 -6.92 -0.61
C HIS A 841 63.26 -7.99 -0.38
N LEU A 842 63.21 -8.98 -1.28
CA LEU A 842 62.30 -10.13 -1.20
C LEU A 842 63.05 -11.38 -0.76
N ALA A 843 62.53 -12.09 0.23
CA ALA A 843 62.98 -13.43 0.61
C ALA A 843 61.82 -14.41 0.63
N ASP A 844 62.12 -15.71 0.66
CA ASP A 844 61.14 -16.81 0.68
C ASP A 844 60.18 -16.83 -0.53
N GLY A 845 59.19 -17.73 -0.56
CA GLY A 845 58.20 -17.84 -1.64
C GLY A 845 58.51 -18.87 -2.73
N SER A 846 57.77 -18.81 -3.85
CA SER A 846 57.85 -19.78 -4.96
C SER A 846 59.03 -19.58 -5.91
N GLY A 847 59.76 -18.46 -5.77
CA GLY A 847 60.83 -18.02 -6.68
C GLY A 847 60.34 -17.23 -7.91
N PHE A 848 59.03 -17.09 -8.10
CA PHE A 848 58.41 -16.25 -9.13
C PHE A 848 57.37 -15.36 -8.47
N PHE A 849 57.47 -14.04 -8.68
CA PHE A 849 56.67 -13.06 -7.94
C PHE A 849 55.97 -12.09 -8.89
N HIS A 850 54.75 -11.70 -8.54
CA HIS A 850 54.01 -10.62 -9.18
C HIS A 850 53.87 -9.46 -8.20
N LEU A 851 54.23 -8.26 -8.64
CA LEU A 851 54.21 -7.04 -7.85
C LEU A 851 53.01 -6.17 -8.28
N SER A 852 52.17 -5.77 -7.33
CA SER A 852 51.02 -4.89 -7.59
C SER A 852 50.97 -3.76 -6.57
N ALA A 853 50.73 -2.53 -7.03
CA ALA A 853 50.54 -1.35 -6.18
C ALA A 853 49.15 -0.76 -6.43
N PHE A 854 48.36 -0.53 -5.38
CA PHE A 854 47.01 0.00 -5.46
C PHE A 854 46.72 1.01 -4.35
N SER A 855 45.76 1.92 -4.58
CA SER A 855 45.29 2.89 -3.57
C SER A 855 44.38 2.20 -2.58
N ALA A 856 44.58 2.42 -1.27
CA ALA A 856 43.78 1.77 -0.23
C ALA A 856 42.31 2.27 -0.16
N ASP A 857 42.01 3.42 -0.76
CA ASP A 857 40.67 4.00 -0.82
C ASP A 857 40.25 4.29 -2.27
N ASP A 858 39.11 3.74 -2.67
CA ASP A 858 38.37 4.05 -3.90
C ASP A 858 37.00 4.65 -3.48
N GLU A 859 37.05 5.76 -2.73
CA GLU A 859 35.90 6.64 -2.46
C GLU A 859 36.30 8.05 -2.91
N PRO A 860 35.64 8.62 -3.93
CA PRO A 860 36.00 9.92 -4.44
C PRO A 860 35.34 10.97 -3.55
N ASN A 861 35.99 11.38 -2.45
CA ASN A 861 35.87 12.71 -1.83
C ASN A 861 36.45 12.76 -0.41
N THR A 862 37.78 12.82 -0.25
CA THR A 862 38.41 13.48 0.92
C THR A 862 39.85 13.89 0.62
N SER A 863 40.23 15.08 1.08
CA SER A 863 41.55 15.71 0.92
C SER A 863 42.64 15.10 1.82
N THR A 864 42.75 13.77 1.86
CA THR A 864 43.81 13.03 2.57
C THR A 864 44.85 12.51 1.59
N PRO A 865 46.16 12.49 1.95
CA PRO A 865 47.20 11.97 1.06
C PRO A 865 46.96 10.48 0.78
N ARG A 866 46.94 10.11 -0.51
CA ARG A 866 46.69 8.73 -0.98
C ARG A 866 47.67 7.75 -0.34
N GLN A 867 47.15 6.79 0.42
CA GLN A 867 47.93 5.65 0.90
C GLN A 867 47.98 4.58 -0.20
N LEU A 868 49.18 4.17 -0.57
CA LEU A 868 49.41 3.10 -1.53
C LEU A 868 49.75 1.81 -0.79
N CYS A 869 49.11 0.71 -1.15
CA CYS A 869 49.45 -0.62 -0.68
C CYS A 869 50.30 -1.32 -1.75
N LEU A 870 51.47 -1.84 -1.35
CA LEU A 870 52.26 -2.74 -2.16
C LEU A 870 51.92 -4.18 -1.77
N ALA A 871 51.44 -4.97 -2.73
CA ALA A 871 51.19 -6.40 -2.55
C ALA A 871 52.11 -7.22 -3.45
N ILE A 872 52.69 -8.28 -2.89
CA ILE A 872 53.55 -9.22 -3.62
C ILE A 872 52.98 -10.62 -3.51
N ASN A 873 52.74 -11.22 -4.67
CA ASN A 873 52.05 -12.49 -4.81
C ASN A 873 52.98 -13.53 -5.45
N ALA A 874 53.05 -14.72 -4.87
CA ALA A 874 53.83 -15.83 -5.42
C ALA A 874 53.09 -16.50 -6.60
N GLN A 875 53.71 -16.58 -7.78
CA GLN A 875 53.12 -17.21 -8.97
C GLN A 875 53.66 -18.63 -9.24
N PRO A 876 52.87 -19.49 -9.92
CA PRO A 876 53.35 -20.78 -10.45
C PRO A 876 54.26 -20.59 -11.68
N SER A 877 55.29 -21.42 -11.79
CA SER A 877 56.21 -21.41 -12.95
C SER A 877 55.47 -21.83 -14.24
N GLY A 878 55.44 -20.93 -15.24
CA GLY A 878 54.89 -21.21 -16.58
C GLY A 878 53.60 -20.46 -16.98
N ALA A 879 53.24 -19.36 -16.32
CA ALA A 879 52.15 -18.49 -16.79
C ALA A 879 52.69 -17.45 -17.80
N ASP A 880 52.47 -17.68 -19.09
CA ASP A 880 52.82 -16.72 -20.14
C ASP A 880 52.06 -15.40 -19.95
N SER A 881 52.81 -14.29 -19.94
CA SER A 881 52.31 -12.93 -19.86
C SER A 881 51.73 -12.50 -21.21
N GLY A 882 50.44 -12.73 -21.43
CA GLY A 882 49.79 -12.39 -22.69
C GLY A 882 48.27 -12.43 -22.68
N SER A 883 47.60 -11.71 -21.76
CA SER A 883 46.22 -11.27 -21.98
C SER A 883 45.90 -10.05 -21.13
N THR A 884 45.74 -8.90 -21.77
CA THR A 884 45.13 -7.70 -21.20
C THR A 884 43.62 -7.89 -21.11
N ASP A 885 43.17 -8.58 -20.07
CA ASP A 885 41.76 -8.52 -19.63
C ASP A 885 41.76 -8.25 -18.12
N HIS A 886 41.15 -7.12 -17.76
CA HIS A 886 40.88 -6.72 -16.38
C HIS A 886 39.77 -7.60 -15.80
N GLU A 887 40.08 -8.86 -15.48
CA GLU A 887 39.36 -9.64 -14.49
C GLU A 887 40.37 -10.15 -13.46
N GLU A 888 40.25 -9.67 -12.23
CA GLU A 888 41.07 -10.04 -11.07
C GLU A 888 41.07 -11.57 -10.85
N LYS A 889 42.03 -12.25 -11.44
CA LYS A 889 42.44 -13.61 -11.06
C LYS A 889 43.38 -13.50 -9.85
N GLU A 890 42.83 -13.30 -8.66
CA GLU A 890 43.55 -13.47 -7.39
C GLU A 890 43.88 -14.95 -7.14
N ASN A 891 44.90 -15.44 -7.84
CA ASN A 891 45.60 -16.67 -7.48
C ASN A 891 46.79 -16.30 -6.59
N SER A 892 46.68 -16.46 -5.27
CA SER A 892 47.75 -17.02 -4.41
C SER A 892 47.45 -16.80 -2.93
N ALA A 893 47.42 -17.87 -2.14
CA ALA A 893 47.31 -17.80 -0.67
C ALA A 893 48.68 -17.54 0.02
N ALA A 894 49.63 -16.91 -0.68
CA ALA A 894 51.01 -16.72 -0.25
C ALA A 894 51.49 -15.31 -0.62
N THR A 895 50.97 -14.31 0.09
CA THR A 895 51.17 -12.89 -0.19
C THR A 895 51.75 -12.18 1.04
N ASP A 896 52.52 -11.12 0.81
CA ASP A 896 52.94 -10.13 1.84
C ASP A 896 52.54 -8.74 1.32
N GLN A 897 51.93 -7.93 2.19
CA GLN A 897 51.38 -6.61 1.88
C GLN A 897 51.99 -5.56 2.80
N ARG A 898 52.38 -4.41 2.24
CA ARG A 898 53.01 -3.30 2.98
C ARG A 898 52.37 -1.97 2.64
N LEU A 899 52.11 -1.16 3.67
CA LEU A 899 51.57 0.19 3.51
C LEU A 899 52.68 1.16 3.15
N ILE A 900 52.43 2.01 2.16
CA ILE A 900 53.31 3.09 1.74
C ILE A 900 52.57 4.41 1.99
N SER A 901 53.04 5.18 2.99
CA SER A 901 52.47 6.48 3.34
C SER A 901 53.30 7.61 2.74
N ILE A 902 52.64 8.54 2.03
CA ILE A 902 53.30 9.72 1.47
C ILE A 902 53.12 10.91 2.40
N VAL A 903 54.21 11.48 2.92
CA VAL A 903 54.21 12.48 4.02
C VAL A 903 54.79 13.83 3.55
N GLY A 904 54.21 14.95 4.00
CA GLY A 904 54.67 16.32 3.72
C GLY A 904 55.67 16.89 4.75
N LEU A 905 56.36 17.99 4.42
CA LEU A 905 57.34 18.66 5.29
C LEU A 905 56.67 19.53 6.37
N GLY A 906 56.88 19.22 7.66
CA GLY A 906 56.22 19.89 8.79
C GLY A 906 56.99 21.04 9.46
N SER A 907 58.33 21.00 9.52
CA SER A 907 59.14 22.04 10.18
C SER A 907 60.58 22.08 9.65
N LEU A 908 61.20 23.27 9.61
CA LEU A 908 62.63 23.46 9.29
C LEU A 908 63.38 24.10 10.47
N ARG A 909 64.54 23.55 10.83
CA ARG A 909 65.43 24.12 11.86
C ARG A 909 66.80 24.42 11.25
N LEU A 910 67.35 25.61 11.56
CA LEU A 910 68.62 26.12 11.08
C LEU A 910 69.60 26.29 12.23
N TYR A 911 70.76 25.65 12.12
CA TYR A 911 71.89 25.76 13.02
C TYR A 911 73.05 26.44 12.28
N ALA A 912 73.61 27.51 12.83
CA ALA A 912 74.71 28.26 12.21
C ALA A 912 75.69 28.80 13.26
N PRO A 913 76.98 28.99 12.92
CA PRO A 913 77.95 29.54 13.85
C PRO A 913 77.59 30.99 14.21
N THR A 914 77.72 31.37 15.47
CA THR A 914 77.41 32.75 15.92
C THR A 914 78.41 33.77 15.41
N GLN A 915 79.64 33.35 15.07
CA GLN A 915 80.68 34.24 14.56
C GLN A 915 81.48 33.59 13.44
N ILE A 916 81.90 34.38 12.47
CA ILE A 916 82.70 33.94 11.32
C ILE A 916 83.85 34.92 11.09
N GLU A 917 85.07 34.43 10.86
CA GLU A 917 86.19 35.30 10.52
C GLU A 917 86.07 35.79 9.07
N LEU A 918 86.33 37.08 8.83
CA LEU A 918 86.23 37.70 7.52
C LEU A 918 87.01 36.93 6.45
N ASN A 919 86.38 36.67 5.31
CA ASN A 919 86.94 35.93 4.16
C ASN A 919 87.33 34.47 4.42
N THR A 920 87.04 33.93 5.61
CA THR A 920 87.14 32.49 5.87
C THR A 920 85.80 31.81 5.54
N GLU A 921 85.88 30.57 5.08
CA GLU A 921 84.70 29.73 4.90
C GLU A 921 84.46 28.94 6.18
N ALA A 922 83.33 29.17 6.85
CA ALA A 922 82.92 28.34 7.97
C ALA A 922 82.26 27.06 7.44
N TRP A 923 82.77 25.90 7.88
CA TRP A 923 82.19 24.61 7.53
C TRP A 923 80.89 24.40 8.29
N SER A 924 79.80 24.23 7.54
CA SER A 924 78.66 23.45 7.97
C SER A 924 78.55 22.29 6.99
N GLY A 925 79.22 21.17 7.29
CA GLY A 925 79.07 19.88 6.59
C GLY A 925 79.45 19.84 5.11
N GLN A 926 79.69 18.62 4.62
CA GLN A 926 80.20 18.29 3.28
C GLN A 926 79.15 18.59 2.18
N ASP A 927 79.60 18.96 0.97
CA ASP A 927 78.73 19.19 -0.20
C ASP A 927 77.90 17.93 -0.51
N VAL A 928 76.65 17.93 -0.07
CA VAL A 928 75.63 16.95 -0.48
C VAL A 928 74.44 17.75 -0.97
N GLY A 929 74.28 17.81 -2.30
CA GLY A 929 73.07 18.33 -2.91
C GLY A 929 71.84 17.60 -2.36
N PHE A 930 70.76 18.34 -2.14
CA PHE A 930 69.45 17.79 -1.79
C PHE A 930 69.09 16.63 -2.73
N TRP A 931 68.82 15.45 -2.17
CA TRP A 931 68.42 14.22 -2.88
C TRP A 931 69.34 13.78 -4.02
N ALA A 932 70.64 13.63 -3.76
CA ALA A 932 71.46 12.71 -4.53
C ALA A 932 71.94 11.59 -3.59
N ALA A 933 71.34 10.41 -3.70
CA ALA A 933 72.03 9.20 -3.32
C ALA A 933 73.37 9.21 -4.07
N SER A 934 74.47 9.29 -3.32
CA SER A 934 75.81 9.05 -3.85
C SER A 934 75.77 7.75 -4.66
N LYS A 935 76.33 7.76 -5.88
CA LYS A 935 76.47 6.57 -6.74
C LYS A 935 77.39 5.48 -6.17
N ALA A 936 77.90 5.63 -4.95
CA ALA A 936 78.73 4.64 -4.28
C ALA A 936 77.89 3.77 -3.33
N PRO A 937 77.81 2.44 -3.52
CA PRO A 937 77.19 1.55 -2.56
C PRO A 937 77.99 1.58 -1.26
N GLY A 938 77.36 2.01 -0.16
CA GLY A 938 77.93 1.93 1.19
C GLY A 938 78.08 3.24 1.98
N SER A 939 77.80 4.42 1.42
CA SER A 939 77.75 5.67 2.23
C SER A 939 76.31 5.98 2.66
N ALA A 940 76.03 5.92 3.96
CA ALA A 940 74.73 6.26 4.54
C ALA A 940 74.41 7.76 4.37
N SER A 941 73.80 8.13 3.26
CA SER A 941 73.11 9.40 3.10
C SER A 941 71.87 9.37 3.99
N ARG A 942 71.89 10.09 5.12
CA ARG A 942 70.77 10.18 6.05
C ARG A 942 69.77 11.23 5.52
N PRO A 943 68.55 10.84 5.12
CA PRO A 943 67.56 11.78 4.59
C PRO A 943 67.09 12.73 5.70
N GLY A 944 67.06 14.05 5.43
CA GLY A 944 66.49 15.06 6.35
C GLY A 944 67.44 16.16 6.83
N ILE A 945 68.73 16.13 6.49
CA ILE A 945 69.71 17.16 6.89
C ILE A 945 70.40 17.74 5.66
N ALA A 946 70.52 19.07 5.61
CA ALA A 946 71.23 19.78 4.55
C ALA A 946 72.26 20.74 5.16
N ALA A 947 73.44 20.81 4.54
CA ALA A 947 74.58 21.55 5.04
C ALA A 947 75.07 22.52 3.95
N PHE A 948 75.29 23.79 4.30
CA PHE A 948 75.67 24.84 3.35
C PHE A 948 76.97 25.51 3.80
N ARG A 949 77.87 25.77 2.85
CA ARG A 949 79.08 26.56 3.12
C ARG A 949 78.77 28.05 3.02
N VAL A 950 79.16 28.80 4.04
CA VAL A 950 78.88 30.24 4.15
C VAL A 950 80.19 31.01 4.34
N ARG A 951 80.33 32.17 3.68
CA ARG A 951 81.53 33.03 3.71
C ARG A 951 81.15 34.46 4.11
N GLY A 952 81.79 34.99 5.15
CA GLY A 952 81.61 36.39 5.57
C GLY A 952 82.35 37.35 4.63
N GLN A 953 81.62 38.26 3.95
CA GLN A 953 82.19 39.19 2.97
C GLN A 953 82.57 40.57 3.56
N ALA A 954 81.92 41.01 4.63
CA ALA A 954 82.19 42.29 5.29
C ALA A 954 82.00 42.18 6.81
N VAL A 955 82.74 42.97 7.59
CA VAL A 955 82.67 42.98 9.07
C VAL A 955 81.35 43.60 9.52
N GLY A 956 80.65 42.96 10.46
CA GLY A 956 79.34 43.38 10.97
C GLY A 956 78.41 42.20 11.31
N SER A 957 77.21 42.51 11.81
CA SER A 957 76.19 41.51 12.17
C SER A 957 75.18 41.27 11.04
N THR A 958 74.80 40.02 10.79
CA THR A 958 73.77 39.62 9.82
C THR A 958 72.85 38.54 10.36
N ARG A 959 71.69 38.34 9.73
CA ARG A 959 70.68 37.36 10.15
C ARG A 959 70.30 36.41 9.01
N LEU A 960 70.51 35.11 9.21
CA LEU A 960 70.27 34.05 8.23
C LEU A 960 68.92 33.36 8.50
N ARG A 961 68.14 33.08 7.45
CA ARG A 961 66.94 32.23 7.47
C ARG A 961 66.89 31.36 6.21
N VAL A 962 66.36 30.15 6.33
CA VAL A 962 66.13 29.23 5.21
C VAL A 962 64.63 29.07 4.98
N ARG A 963 64.21 29.01 3.72
CA ARG A 963 62.81 28.78 3.32
C ARG A 963 62.74 27.61 2.36
N SER A 964 61.78 26.72 2.54
CA SER A 964 61.44 25.69 1.55
C SER A 964 60.41 26.24 0.58
N ASP A 965 60.74 26.38 -0.70
CA ASP A 965 59.77 26.68 -1.75
C ASP A 965 59.36 25.38 -2.46
N VAL A 966 58.09 25.00 -2.31
CA VAL A 966 57.49 23.88 -3.05
C VAL A 966 56.90 24.46 -4.33
N ASN A 967 57.51 24.15 -5.46
CA ASN A 967 57.11 24.71 -6.75
C ASN A 967 55.93 23.91 -7.34
N ILE A 968 54.75 24.03 -6.73
CA ILE A 968 53.50 23.49 -7.28
C ILE A 968 52.41 24.55 -7.01
N GLY A 969 51.75 25.03 -8.07
CA GLY A 969 50.90 26.22 -8.14
C GLY A 969 49.61 26.27 -7.30
N LEU A 970 49.63 25.79 -6.06
CA LEU A 970 48.59 26.01 -5.06
C LEU A 970 49.24 26.66 -3.83
N ILE A 971 48.62 27.73 -3.33
CA ILE A 971 49.12 28.64 -2.30
C ILE A 971 49.40 27.87 -1.00
N GLY A 972 50.62 27.36 -0.86
CA GLY A 972 51.16 26.81 0.38
C GLY A 972 52.35 27.65 0.79
N ALA A 973 52.20 28.42 1.87
CA ALA A 973 53.29 29.18 2.45
C ALA A 973 54.45 28.24 2.77
N GLY A 974 55.59 28.41 2.08
CA GLY A 974 56.79 27.63 2.32
C GLY A 974 57.19 27.63 3.80
N VAL A 975 57.59 26.47 4.32
CA VAL A 975 58.04 26.37 5.72
C VAL A 975 59.33 27.18 5.88
N LEU A 976 59.36 28.05 6.89
CA LEU A 976 60.50 28.90 7.22
C LEU A 976 61.24 28.34 8.43
N SER A 977 62.56 28.40 8.42
CA SER A 977 63.38 28.09 9.59
C SER A 977 63.38 29.21 10.63
N ASN A 978 63.85 28.90 11.84
CA ASN A 978 64.33 29.91 12.79
C ASN A 978 65.42 30.80 12.15
N ALA A 979 65.60 32.01 12.71
CA ALA A 979 66.67 32.93 12.31
C ALA A 979 67.94 32.72 13.14
N ALA A 980 69.09 32.63 12.49
CA ALA A 980 70.40 32.62 13.15
C ALA A 980 71.11 33.96 12.95
N GLU A 981 71.57 34.58 14.04
CA GLU A 981 72.32 35.83 14.00
C GLU A 981 73.83 35.52 14.02
N ILE A 982 74.56 36.10 13.07
CA ILE A 982 75.96 35.79 12.79
C ILE A 982 76.75 37.08 12.77
N ASN A 983 77.82 37.16 13.57
CA ASN A 983 78.71 38.30 13.62
C ASN A 983 80.04 38.02 12.89
N ILE A 984 80.37 38.83 11.90
CA ILE A 984 81.58 38.66 11.09
C ILE A 984 82.68 39.55 11.68
N PHE A 985 83.80 38.95 12.11
CA PHE A 985 84.89 39.65 12.81
C PHE A 985 86.18 39.71 11.98
N SER A 986 87.05 40.68 12.29
CA SER A 986 88.35 40.86 11.63
C SER A 986 89.37 39.80 12.06
N PRO A 987 90.22 39.28 11.15
CA PRO A 987 91.27 38.30 11.46
C PRO A 987 92.19 38.72 12.61
N LEU A 988 92.70 37.76 13.38
CA LEU A 988 93.68 38.02 14.43
C LEU A 988 95.03 38.44 13.82
N ARG A 989 95.64 39.51 14.34
CA ARG A 989 96.92 40.08 13.88
C ARG A 989 97.80 40.46 15.06
N LEU A 990 99.12 40.32 14.90
CA LEU A 990 100.13 40.76 15.87
C LEU A 990 100.89 41.97 15.37
N GLU A 991 101.22 42.90 16.25
CA GLU A 991 101.98 44.09 15.91
C GLU A 991 103.16 44.28 16.90
N PRO A 992 104.40 44.37 16.39
CA PRO A 992 104.84 44.18 15.00
C PRO A 992 104.80 42.71 14.54
N CYS A 993 104.48 42.49 13.26
CA CYS A 993 104.33 41.15 12.68
C CYS A 993 105.66 40.38 12.55
N ASN A 994 106.76 41.04 12.19
CA ASN A 994 108.11 40.46 12.14
C ASN A 994 109.12 41.55 12.48
N PHE A 995 110.09 41.30 13.34
CA PHE A 995 111.07 42.31 13.72
C PHE A 995 112.37 41.69 14.24
N ASN A 996 113.43 42.50 14.23
CA ASN A 996 114.73 42.11 14.78
C ASN A 996 114.87 42.63 16.21
N LEU A 997 115.27 41.76 17.13
CA LEU A 997 115.49 42.10 18.54
C LEU A 997 116.97 41.95 18.87
N LEU A 998 117.57 42.98 19.48
CA LEU A 998 118.98 42.95 19.86
C LEU A 998 119.20 41.99 21.05
N LEU A 999 120.36 41.33 21.12
CA LEU A 999 120.72 40.48 22.27
C LEU A 999 120.63 41.27 23.59
N GLY A 1000 119.91 40.73 24.58
CA GLY A 1000 119.60 41.39 25.85
C GLY A 1000 118.40 42.36 25.82
N GLY A 1001 117.90 42.72 24.63
CA GLY A 1001 116.73 43.58 24.44
C GLY A 1001 115.40 42.88 24.69
N ALA A 1002 114.36 43.65 25.07
CA ALA A 1002 112.99 43.16 25.25
C ALA A 1002 111.98 44.04 24.48
N TYR A 1003 110.95 43.42 23.90
CA TYR A 1003 109.87 44.12 23.17
C TYR A 1003 108.51 43.44 23.40
N GLU A 1004 107.44 44.24 23.51
CA GLU A 1004 106.06 43.76 23.74
C GLU A 1004 105.26 43.69 22.43
N ILE A 1005 104.74 42.51 22.10
CA ILE A 1005 103.97 42.25 20.88
C ILE A 1005 102.47 42.28 21.21
N ASN A 1006 101.69 43.14 20.54
CA ASN A 1006 100.25 43.31 20.78
C ASN A 1006 99.36 42.60 19.76
N ALA A 1007 98.23 42.04 20.20
CA ALA A 1007 97.26 41.30 19.38
C ALA A 1007 95.94 42.07 19.13
N PHE A 1008 95.58 42.25 17.87
CA PHE A 1008 94.36 42.94 17.40
C PHE A 1008 93.47 42.01 16.56
N GLY A 1009 92.15 42.17 16.62
CA GLY A 1009 91.19 41.30 15.91
C GLY A 1009 90.85 39.99 16.64
N GLY A 1010 90.21 39.04 15.97
CA GLY A 1010 89.72 37.80 16.56
C GLY A 1010 88.27 37.88 17.07
N PRO A 1011 87.67 36.74 17.48
CA PRO A 1011 86.27 36.63 17.89
C PRO A 1011 86.01 37.37 19.21
N GLN A 1012 84.79 37.86 19.47
CA GLN A 1012 84.48 38.68 20.68
C GLN A 1012 83.31 38.11 21.49
N PRO A 1013 83.41 37.90 22.82
CA PRO A 1013 84.58 38.16 23.67
C PRO A 1013 85.72 37.17 23.40
N ARG A 1014 86.97 37.65 23.37
CA ARG A 1014 88.18 36.82 23.17
C ARG A 1014 88.91 36.55 24.48
N SER A 1015 89.49 35.37 24.57
CA SER A 1015 90.64 35.06 25.44
C SER A 1015 91.86 34.74 24.57
N LEU A 1016 93.02 35.28 24.90
CA LEU A 1016 94.26 35.12 24.12
C LEU A 1016 95.24 34.16 24.81
N ASP A 1017 95.82 33.27 24.03
CA ASP A 1017 96.89 32.37 24.46
C ASP A 1017 98.11 32.58 23.56
N PHE A 1018 99.30 32.73 24.17
CA PHE A 1018 100.55 32.97 23.46
C PHE A 1018 101.51 31.80 23.66
N SER A 1019 102.04 31.26 22.57
CA SER A 1019 103.03 30.18 22.59
C SER A 1019 104.24 30.56 21.75
N VAL A 1020 105.41 30.06 22.12
CA VAL A 1020 106.67 30.42 21.47
C VAL A 1020 107.42 29.17 21.04
N SER A 1021 107.88 29.13 19.80
CA SER A 1021 108.61 27.99 19.22
C SER A 1021 109.88 28.45 18.50
N GLY A 1022 111.05 27.90 18.86
CA GLY A 1022 112.36 28.30 18.33
C GLY A 1022 113.32 27.13 18.12
N SER A 1023 114.20 27.25 17.11
CA SER A 1023 115.24 26.26 16.79
C SER A 1023 116.65 26.82 17.03
N GLY A 1024 117.18 26.63 18.24
CA GLY A 1024 118.54 27.02 18.65
C GLY A 1024 118.84 26.57 20.08
N GLN A 1025 120.08 26.17 20.37
CA GLN A 1025 120.44 25.32 21.53
C GLN A 1025 120.55 26.05 22.89
N GLN A 1026 119.97 27.25 23.03
CA GLN A 1026 119.69 27.91 24.31
C GLN A 1026 118.46 28.83 24.14
N SER A 1027 117.48 28.68 25.02
CA SER A 1027 116.14 29.27 24.96
C SER A 1027 116.14 30.78 25.23
N LEU A 1028 115.43 31.56 24.40
CA LEU A 1028 114.91 32.87 24.80
C LEU A 1028 114.11 32.70 26.11
N GLU A 1029 114.35 33.58 27.08
CA GLU A 1029 113.55 33.63 28.30
C GLU A 1029 112.30 34.47 28.00
N VAL A 1030 111.20 33.78 27.65
CA VAL A 1030 109.90 34.42 27.46
C VAL A 1030 109.27 34.57 28.83
N GLN A 1031 109.46 35.73 29.45
CA GLN A 1031 108.70 36.09 30.64
C GLN A 1031 107.37 36.68 30.20
N LEU A 1032 106.28 35.96 30.44
CA LEU A 1032 104.94 36.54 30.51
C LEU A 1032 104.92 37.48 31.73
N SER A 1033 105.41 38.71 31.56
CA SER A 1033 105.25 39.73 32.57
C SER A 1033 103.77 40.06 32.67
N SER A 1034 103.11 39.60 33.72
CA SER A 1034 101.73 39.94 34.09
C SER A 1034 101.56 41.41 34.53
N ILE A 1035 102.39 42.32 34.01
CA ILE A 1035 102.34 43.76 34.24
C ILE A 1035 102.68 44.45 32.91
N SER A 1036 101.80 44.22 31.93
CA SER A 1036 101.49 45.19 30.88
C SER A 1036 100.03 45.59 31.12
N THR A 1037 99.74 46.88 31.01
CA THR A 1037 98.41 47.46 31.26
C THR A 1037 97.38 47.14 30.16
N THR A 1038 97.67 46.20 29.26
CA THR A 1038 96.71 45.71 28.24
C THR A 1038 96.74 44.19 28.16
N GLU A 1039 95.60 43.50 28.36
CA GLU A 1039 95.43 42.02 28.23
C GLU A 1039 95.69 41.47 26.80
N ASN A 1040 96.33 42.26 25.94
CA ASN A 1040 96.50 42.01 24.52
C ASN A 1040 97.96 41.80 24.10
N GLY A 1041 98.94 41.91 25.02
CA GLY A 1041 100.38 41.91 24.70
C GLY A 1041 101.19 40.77 25.33
N VAL A 1042 102.29 40.35 24.68
CA VAL A 1042 103.30 39.45 25.26
C VAL A 1042 104.70 40.03 25.13
N LEU A 1043 105.46 40.07 26.24
CA LEU A 1043 106.84 40.56 26.27
C LEU A 1043 107.84 39.45 25.90
N VAL A 1044 108.71 39.73 24.94
CA VAL A 1044 109.74 38.79 24.46
C VAL A 1044 111.12 39.40 24.68
N ARG A 1045 112.04 38.67 25.32
CA ARG A 1045 113.41 39.14 25.65
C ARG A 1045 114.50 38.17 25.19
N ALA A 1046 115.44 38.67 24.38
CA ALA A 1046 116.52 37.85 23.81
C ALA A 1046 117.64 37.56 24.85
N GLY A 1047 117.99 36.28 25.02
CA GLY A 1047 119.07 35.82 25.92
C GLY A 1047 120.48 36.04 25.34
N LEU A 1048 121.49 36.22 26.20
CA LEU A 1048 122.88 36.46 25.82
C LEU A 1048 123.59 35.14 25.48
N GLY A 1049 124.12 34.97 24.26
CA GLY A 1049 125.09 33.89 23.97
C GLY A 1049 125.02 33.19 22.61
N SER A 1050 123.97 33.38 21.79
CA SER A 1050 123.95 32.94 20.37
C SER A 1050 122.79 33.59 19.59
N THR A 1051 122.86 33.58 18.26
CA THR A 1051 121.85 34.17 17.34
C THR A 1051 120.78 33.16 16.97
N GLY A 1052 119.53 33.58 16.80
CA GLY A 1052 118.47 32.67 16.38
C GLY A 1052 117.20 33.34 15.89
N THR A 1053 116.24 32.51 15.50
CA THR A 1053 114.90 32.91 15.07
C THR A 1053 113.86 32.19 15.92
N VAL A 1054 112.88 32.95 16.40
CA VAL A 1054 111.78 32.42 17.20
C VAL A 1054 110.45 32.90 16.68
N VAL A 1055 109.47 32.00 16.69
CA VAL A 1055 108.11 32.27 16.25
C VAL A 1055 107.22 32.37 17.47
N VAL A 1056 106.60 33.54 17.66
CA VAL A 1056 105.56 33.79 18.64
C VAL A 1056 104.22 33.55 17.97
N LYS A 1057 103.41 32.65 18.51
CA LYS A 1057 102.06 32.37 18.02
C LYS A 1057 101.05 32.89 19.04
N ALA A 1058 100.03 33.59 18.56
CA ALA A 1058 98.89 34.01 19.36
C ALA A 1058 97.64 33.30 18.87
N LYS A 1059 96.83 32.79 19.81
CA LYS A 1059 95.57 32.13 19.54
C LYS A 1059 94.46 32.79 20.35
N ALA A 1060 93.47 33.36 19.66
CA ALA A 1060 92.28 33.91 20.30
C ALA A 1060 91.17 32.86 20.29
N PHE A 1061 90.49 32.66 21.43
CA PHE A 1061 89.36 31.76 21.58
C PHE A 1061 88.10 32.52 22.02
N SER A 1062 86.93 32.09 21.53
CA SER A 1062 85.62 32.51 22.03
C SER A 1062 84.73 31.31 22.31
N THR A 1063 83.99 31.35 23.41
CA THR A 1063 83.03 30.32 23.84
C THR A 1063 81.64 30.48 23.21
N THR A 1064 81.42 31.52 22.41
CA THR A 1064 80.17 31.68 21.64
C THR A 1064 80.27 30.88 20.33
N GLY A 1065 79.86 29.60 20.38
CA GLY A 1065 80.00 28.66 19.25
C GLY A 1065 78.94 28.80 18.16
N TYR A 1066 77.71 28.32 18.43
CA TYR A 1066 76.63 28.19 17.44
C TYR A 1066 75.29 28.74 17.97
N ALA A 1067 74.51 29.35 17.09
CA ALA A 1067 73.20 29.90 17.41
C ALA A 1067 72.13 28.80 17.31
N ASN A 1068 71.22 28.78 18.28
CA ASN A 1068 70.07 27.88 18.34
C ASN A 1068 70.42 26.38 18.40
N LEU A 1069 71.66 26.00 18.73
CA LEU A 1069 72.10 24.60 18.77
C LEU A 1069 71.33 23.82 19.84
N ASP A 1070 70.62 22.76 19.44
CA ASP A 1070 69.93 21.84 20.34
C ASP A 1070 70.57 20.44 20.25
N VAL A 1071 71.15 19.97 21.35
CA VAL A 1071 71.95 18.74 21.38
C VAL A 1071 71.09 17.50 21.12
N THR A 1072 69.81 17.53 21.52
CA THR A 1072 68.91 16.37 21.35
C THR A 1072 68.60 16.05 19.89
N ASP A 1073 68.64 17.06 19.01
CA ASP A 1073 68.44 16.85 17.58
C ASP A 1073 69.63 16.12 16.94
N PHE A 1074 70.85 16.33 17.45
CA PHE A 1074 72.04 15.63 16.97
C PHE A 1074 72.11 14.19 17.52
N ASP A 1075 71.68 13.97 18.76
CA ASP A 1075 71.58 12.63 19.36
C ASP A 1075 70.54 11.75 18.66
N PHE A 1076 69.37 12.31 18.31
CA PHE A 1076 68.33 11.60 17.57
C PHE A 1076 68.85 11.06 16.23
N TRP A 1077 69.66 11.86 15.54
CA TRP A 1077 70.28 11.48 14.28
C TRP A 1077 71.65 10.83 14.44
N ASN A 1078 72.13 10.59 15.67
CA ASN A 1078 73.45 10.02 15.99
C ASN A 1078 74.60 10.73 15.24
N LEU A 1079 74.68 12.06 15.39
CA LEU A 1079 75.68 12.95 14.80
C LEU A 1079 76.58 13.57 15.88
N SER A 1080 77.84 13.83 15.52
CA SER A 1080 78.78 14.54 16.38
C SER A 1080 78.44 16.04 16.46
N VAL A 1081 78.23 16.56 17.67
CA VAL A 1081 77.97 17.98 17.92
C VAL A 1081 79.22 18.82 17.57
N PRO A 1082 79.08 19.93 16.81
CA PRO A 1082 80.22 20.78 16.49
C PRO A 1082 80.82 21.43 17.75
N THR A 1083 82.14 21.60 17.77
CA THR A 1083 82.87 22.18 18.92
C THR A 1083 82.44 23.62 19.17
N SER A 1084 82.06 23.93 20.41
CA SER A 1084 81.51 25.23 20.83
C SER A 1084 82.53 26.37 20.94
N ALA A 1085 83.82 26.10 20.73
CA ALA A 1085 84.89 27.09 20.81
C ALA A 1085 85.38 27.49 19.41
N LEU A 1086 85.27 28.77 19.08
CA LEU A 1086 85.85 29.36 17.87
C LEU A 1086 87.28 29.82 18.19
N SER A 1087 88.24 29.54 17.32
CA SER A 1087 89.63 30.01 17.49
C SER A 1087 90.22 30.60 16.23
N SER A 1088 90.95 31.71 16.36
CA SER A 1088 91.77 32.31 15.30
C SER A 1088 93.23 32.34 15.74
N GLU A 1089 94.15 31.96 14.85
CA GLU A 1089 95.59 31.84 15.15
C GLU A 1089 96.42 32.73 14.22
N VAL A 1090 97.44 33.40 14.77
CA VAL A 1090 98.41 34.18 14.00
C VAL A 1090 99.82 33.98 14.56
N ARG A 1091 100.84 34.25 13.74
CA ARG A 1091 102.25 34.05 14.09
C ARG A 1091 103.08 35.29 13.75
N SER A 1092 104.04 35.63 14.60
CA SER A 1092 105.04 36.68 14.43
C SER A 1092 106.44 36.09 14.57
N VAL A 1093 107.36 36.46 13.68
CA VAL A 1093 108.74 35.93 13.68
C VAL A 1093 109.71 36.99 14.22
N VAL A 1094 110.45 36.61 15.25
CA VAL A 1094 111.44 37.46 15.93
C VAL A 1094 112.84 36.89 15.71
N THR A 1095 113.71 37.69 15.11
CA THR A 1095 115.12 37.32 14.82
C THR A 1095 116.07 38.10 15.71
N TYR A 1096 117.05 37.45 16.35
CA TYR A 1096 117.96 38.11 17.29
C TYR A 1096 119.43 37.80 17.01
N HIS A 1097 120.26 38.85 16.95
CA HIS A 1097 121.66 38.82 16.51
C HIS A 1097 122.53 39.80 17.35
N PRO A 1098 123.86 39.63 17.45
CA PRO A 1098 124.76 40.49 18.20
C PRO A 1098 124.97 41.78 17.41
N LEU A 1099 125.08 42.89 18.11
CA LEU A 1099 125.26 44.20 17.49
C LEU A 1099 126.68 44.31 16.92
N ILE A 1100 126.83 44.26 15.59
CA ILE A 1100 128.07 44.59 14.89
C ILE A 1100 128.08 46.10 14.68
N ILE A 1101 128.88 46.82 15.46
CA ILE A 1101 129.13 48.26 15.26
C ILE A 1101 130.10 48.39 14.08
N ILE A 1102 129.68 49.11 13.04
CA ILE A 1102 130.58 49.80 12.09
C ILE A 1102 130.33 51.28 12.25
#